data_AF-A0A0N7YMB4-F1
#
_entry.id   AF-A0A0N7YMB4-F1
#
_cell.length_a   1.000
_cell.length_b   1.000
_cell.length_c   1.000
_cell.angle_alpha   90.00
_cell.angle_beta   90.00
_cell.angle_gamma   90.00
#
_symmetry.space_group_name_H-M   'P 1'
#
loop_
_entity.id
_entity.type
_entity.pdbx_description
1 polymer ?
#
loop_
_entity_poly.entity_id
_entity_poly.type
_entity_poly.pdbx_seq_one_letter_code
_entity_poly.pdbx_strand_id
1 'polypeptide(L)'
;MTSPTQAPERAKAHQPHPYIGGRNAALRALTAWRMERPGAPRVVILTGSPGTGCSRLLTGFLMLCDPEHRKGIELAALDPATVPPDLPAPAVPSVAGLTAAQTLWLLADHYGLSATRTADIFPELGQLPLSGRPVTIVVPDVDRAGPVRGTGEPAHVVRDVLKPLAAVESIRLLADVPREFAVELAEGLPPGVAQIIDLDAPEWADPEGLVRQAEALLNPQFGAPELPFTTDPDARRALAEVIARHAGDGAGSRLTVHLAVQSILMHPEGFDPEDASQLPGSVGEVLDLHAQRLDTHPRALRQILAPLALAEGDGLPVHLLTPLASAVAERDMSEDMARGMLLVAPFIRPVERAGEGIPEDGRTLLGLQHPGIGEAVRAGIPDVPGAQARIAMELLEAVPHQDWAKAGAYVRDHIAGHTLGAGLLPRLLTDPGLFAHAEPVRLRAAVEAVPPEQLGAPARTYLRTAPLLTRTQAPATLRAALLETAFVEDGLPEYAAVLRRTVPELPWHTLWSVPVAGVDAVTVGKLPPSAAASDSAAEAPAKQGPPESAPLAVAVSAVPRGTPGSSPLKADDPKAPAVLVQDLATGSVIDADPTQIVRFSDDERATGPLGFSRGADYVRVWRRGEQKGDEKIVTALISATPFTGTDLSPDGILLVATESGVKALQIRPAQPCATTARRSGPAPQAAEPEPARAPEPEPEAALAPQAPGPDALPTA
;
A
#
# COMPACT_ATOMS: atom_id res chain seq x y z
N MET A 1 25.59 59.02 44.14
CA MET A 1 24.76 57.80 44.28
C MET A 1 23.79 57.80 43.11
N THR A 2 24.19 57.17 42.02
CA THR A 2 23.43 57.05 40.78
C THR A 2 23.56 55.61 40.34
N SER A 3 22.41 54.91 40.31
CA SER A 3 22.27 53.50 39.99
C SER A 3 22.84 53.16 38.61
N PRO A 4 23.50 52.01 38.42
CA PRO A 4 23.87 51.55 37.10
C PRO A 4 22.68 50.88 36.42
N THR A 5 22.42 51.37 35.23
CA THR A 5 21.49 50.91 34.19
C THR A 5 21.51 49.39 34.01
N GLN A 6 20.32 48.77 34.09
CA GLN A 6 20.10 47.38 33.68
C GLN A 6 20.42 47.24 32.19
N ALA A 7 21.33 46.33 31.87
CA ALA A 7 21.54 45.86 30.50
C ALA A 7 20.26 45.16 30.00
N PRO A 8 19.93 45.26 28.70
CA PRO A 8 18.77 44.57 28.15
C PRO A 8 18.94 43.05 28.29
N GLU A 9 17.89 42.37 28.75
CA GLU A 9 17.79 40.91 28.75
C GLU A 9 18.12 40.39 27.35
N ARG A 10 19.23 39.66 27.22
CA ARG A 10 19.50 38.84 26.04
C ARG A 10 18.33 37.87 25.89
N ALA A 11 17.56 38.03 24.82
CA ALA A 11 16.56 37.05 24.41
C ALA A 11 17.22 35.66 24.42
N LYS A 12 16.73 34.76 25.29
CA LYS A 12 17.30 33.43 25.46
C LYS A 12 17.32 32.72 24.11
N ALA A 13 18.52 32.28 23.72
CA ALA A 13 18.78 31.58 22.48
C ALA A 13 17.91 30.32 22.43
N HIS A 14 17.15 30.16 21.34
CA HIS A 14 16.42 28.93 21.08
C HIS A 14 17.46 27.81 20.94
N GLN A 15 17.35 26.75 21.76
CA GLN A 15 18.12 25.54 21.50
C GLN A 15 17.67 24.96 20.16
N PRO A 16 18.59 24.67 19.22
CA PRO A 16 18.22 24.10 17.93
C PRO A 16 17.85 22.64 18.12
N HIS A 17 16.60 22.38 18.45
CA HIS A 17 16.06 21.03 18.33
C HIS A 17 15.83 20.73 16.83
N PRO A 18 16.20 19.54 16.33
CA PRO A 18 16.16 19.22 14.90
C PRO A 18 14.76 19.27 14.27
N TYR A 19 13.70 19.39 15.07
CA TYR A 19 12.33 19.58 14.58
C TYR A 19 11.61 20.78 15.19
N ILE A 20 12.18 21.45 16.21
CA ILE A 20 11.51 22.52 16.94
C ILE A 20 12.34 23.79 16.83
N GLY A 21 11.70 24.88 16.41
CA GLY A 21 12.32 26.18 16.21
C GLY A 21 12.21 26.67 14.76
N GLY A 22 12.01 27.98 14.63
CA GLY A 22 11.75 28.64 13.36
C GLY A 22 10.29 28.52 12.89
N ARG A 23 9.94 29.22 11.82
CA ARG A 23 8.56 29.42 11.31
C ARG A 23 7.62 29.92 12.42
N ASN A 24 8.11 30.84 13.26
CA ASN A 24 7.41 31.29 14.47
C ASN A 24 6.00 31.85 14.18
N ALA A 25 5.79 32.52 13.05
CA ALA A 25 4.47 32.98 12.64
C ALA A 25 3.49 31.82 12.44
N ALA A 26 3.89 30.79 11.70
CA ALA A 26 3.09 29.59 11.47
C ALA A 26 2.87 28.81 12.78
N LEU A 27 3.89 28.60 13.59
CA LEU A 27 3.75 27.96 14.90
C LEU A 27 2.79 28.71 15.83
N ARG A 28 2.83 30.04 15.86
CA ARG A 28 1.85 30.85 16.62
C ARG A 28 0.43 30.66 16.11
N ALA A 29 0.24 30.56 14.80
CA ALA A 29 -1.08 30.29 14.20
C ALA A 29 -1.58 28.88 14.56
N LEU A 30 -0.73 27.86 14.45
CA LEU A 30 -1.05 26.49 14.85
C LEU A 30 -1.36 26.37 16.35
N THR A 31 -0.58 27.05 17.20
CA THR A 31 -0.85 27.13 18.64
C THR A 31 -2.16 27.85 18.93
N ALA A 32 -2.47 28.95 18.25
CA ALA A 32 -3.75 29.66 18.40
C ALA A 32 -4.95 28.79 17.96
N TRP A 33 -4.80 28.04 16.86
CA TRP A 33 -5.76 27.04 16.41
C TRP A 33 -5.97 25.95 17.46
N ARG A 34 -4.88 25.44 18.05
CA ARG A 34 -4.92 24.37 19.07
C ARG A 34 -5.52 24.83 20.40
N MET A 35 -5.30 26.08 20.77
CA MET A 35 -5.88 26.73 21.96
C MET A 35 -7.36 27.08 21.79
N GLU A 36 -7.93 26.91 20.60
CA GLU A 36 -9.30 27.27 20.31
C GLU A 36 -9.59 28.76 20.56
N ARG A 37 -8.60 29.63 20.28
CA ARG A 37 -8.75 31.07 20.55
C ARG A 37 -9.96 31.65 19.81
N PRO A 38 -10.69 32.61 20.40
CA PRO A 38 -11.77 33.30 19.70
C PRO A 38 -11.29 33.88 18.36
N GLY A 39 -12.00 33.56 17.28
CA GLY A 39 -11.66 33.98 15.92
C GLY A 39 -10.56 33.15 15.24
N ALA A 40 -9.97 32.15 15.89
CA ALA A 40 -9.10 31.20 15.23
C ALA A 40 -9.91 30.29 14.28
N PRO A 41 -9.39 29.98 13.08
CA PRO A 41 -10.07 29.09 12.16
C PRO A 41 -10.24 27.70 12.77
N ARG A 42 -11.20 26.93 12.26
CA ARG A 42 -11.38 25.50 12.61
C ARG A 42 -10.55 24.61 11.70
N VAL A 43 -10.40 25.02 10.45
CA VAL A 43 -9.66 24.30 9.41
C VAL A 43 -8.39 25.09 9.07
N VAL A 44 -7.23 24.46 9.25
CA VAL A 44 -5.93 25.02 8.82
C VAL A 44 -5.40 24.17 7.69
N ILE A 45 -5.06 24.81 6.59
CA ILE A 45 -4.53 24.18 5.38
C ILE A 45 -3.09 24.64 5.26
N LEU A 46 -2.16 23.74 5.56
CA LEU A 46 -0.74 23.97 5.41
C LEU A 46 -0.33 23.57 3.99
N THR A 47 0.47 24.42 3.35
CA THR A 47 1.02 24.15 2.01
C THR A 47 2.37 24.84 1.87
N GLY A 48 3.16 24.40 0.90
CA GLY A 48 4.41 25.04 0.51
C GLY A 48 5.08 24.28 -0.62
N SER A 49 6.05 24.92 -1.25
CA SER A 49 6.90 24.25 -2.24
C SER A 49 7.70 23.12 -1.56
N PRO A 50 8.09 22.08 -2.32
CA PRO A 50 8.86 20.97 -1.79
C PRO A 50 10.13 21.45 -1.07
N GLY A 51 10.36 20.97 0.15
CA GLY A 51 11.55 21.30 0.93
C GLY A 51 11.48 22.63 1.70
N THR A 52 10.36 23.34 1.67
CA THR A 52 10.11 24.55 2.50
C THR A 52 9.96 24.24 3.99
N GLY A 53 9.62 22.99 4.31
CA GLY A 53 9.60 22.42 5.65
C GLY A 53 8.23 22.20 6.27
N CYS A 54 7.16 21.98 5.47
CA CYS A 54 5.82 21.63 5.99
C CYS A 54 5.86 20.44 6.96
N SER A 55 6.37 19.28 6.53
CA SER A 55 6.46 18.09 7.38
C SER A 55 7.32 18.34 8.61
N ARG A 56 8.42 19.10 8.50
CA ARG A 56 9.27 19.46 9.66
C ARG A 56 8.49 20.32 10.68
N LEU A 57 7.75 21.33 10.21
CA LEU A 57 6.92 22.20 11.04
C LEU A 57 5.83 21.38 11.75
N LEU A 58 5.12 20.52 11.01
CA LEU A 58 4.08 19.67 11.59
C LEU A 58 4.64 18.68 12.61
N THR A 59 5.74 18.00 12.30
CA THR A 59 6.39 17.09 13.25
C THR A 59 6.77 17.83 14.53
N GLY A 60 7.42 19.00 14.43
CA GLY A 60 7.75 19.81 15.60
C GLY A 60 6.52 20.24 16.42
N PHE A 61 5.45 20.66 15.74
CA PHE A 61 4.19 21.04 16.38
C PHE A 61 3.51 19.84 17.08
N LEU A 62 3.50 18.67 16.44
CA LEU A 62 2.93 17.44 16.99
C LEU A 62 3.75 16.92 18.18
N MET A 63 5.07 17.00 18.14
CA MET A 63 5.94 16.69 19.29
C MET A 63 5.63 17.57 20.50
N LEU A 64 5.27 18.85 20.29
CA LEU A 64 4.85 19.73 21.38
C LEU A 64 3.44 19.41 21.90
N CYS A 65 2.58 18.81 21.08
CA CYS A 65 1.23 18.37 21.45
C CYS A 65 1.21 17.00 22.13
N ASP A 66 2.20 16.15 21.87
CA ASP A 66 2.30 14.82 22.44
C ASP A 66 2.90 14.85 23.86
N PRO A 67 2.20 14.34 24.89
CA PRO A 67 2.67 14.41 26.28
C PRO A 67 4.02 13.74 26.53
N GLU A 68 4.35 12.64 25.83
CA GLU A 68 5.61 11.92 26.06
C GLU A 68 6.79 12.65 25.42
N HIS A 69 6.66 13.08 24.15
CA HIS A 69 7.70 13.87 23.50
C HIS A 69 7.90 15.23 24.19
N ARG A 70 6.82 15.84 24.67
CA ARG A 70 6.84 17.12 25.40
C ARG A 70 7.71 17.11 26.65
N LYS A 71 7.81 15.97 27.37
CA LYS A 71 8.64 15.85 28.59
C LYS A 71 10.13 16.03 28.32
N GLY A 72 10.58 15.64 27.11
CA GLY A 72 11.98 15.74 26.70
C GLY A 72 12.40 17.12 26.18
N ILE A 73 11.48 18.09 26.12
CA ILE A 73 11.70 19.40 25.50
C ILE A 73 11.79 20.48 26.59
N GLU A 74 12.85 21.30 26.56
CA GLU A 74 12.98 22.46 27.45
C GLU A 74 12.04 23.60 27.01
N LEU A 75 10.76 23.50 27.37
CA LEU A 75 9.72 24.45 26.96
C LEU A 75 10.02 25.90 27.38
N ALA A 76 10.73 26.10 28.49
CA ALA A 76 11.11 27.42 28.99
C ALA A 76 12.12 28.15 28.08
N ALA A 77 12.77 27.44 27.17
CA ALA A 77 13.67 28.00 26.16
C ALA A 77 12.95 28.40 24.86
N LEU A 78 11.65 28.11 24.74
CA LEU A 78 10.84 28.42 23.56
C LEU A 78 10.01 29.70 23.77
N ASP A 79 9.60 30.34 22.66
CA ASP A 79 8.58 31.39 22.69
C ASP A 79 7.27 30.81 23.24
N PRO A 80 6.73 31.27 24.39
CA PRO A 80 5.49 30.74 24.94
C PRO A 80 4.30 30.83 23.98
N ALA A 81 4.32 31.76 23.02
CA ALA A 81 3.28 31.90 22.01
C ALA A 81 3.32 30.79 20.94
N THR A 82 4.44 30.08 20.79
CA THR A 82 4.58 28.96 19.85
C THR A 82 4.36 27.60 20.52
N VAL A 83 4.17 27.56 21.84
CA VAL A 83 3.97 26.32 22.60
C VAL A 83 2.47 26.02 22.72
N PRO A 84 1.96 24.91 22.12
CA PRO A 84 0.57 24.51 22.28
C PRO A 84 0.27 24.12 23.74
N PRO A 85 -1.01 24.26 24.16
CA PRO A 85 -1.46 23.88 25.50
C PRO A 85 -1.37 22.36 25.69
N ASP A 86 -1.26 21.95 26.95
CA ASP A 86 -1.25 20.54 27.33
C ASP A 86 -2.68 19.96 27.21
N LEU A 87 -2.94 19.28 26.10
CA LEU A 87 -4.23 18.70 25.72
C LEU A 87 -3.97 17.31 25.12
N PRO A 88 -4.95 16.38 25.16
CA PRO A 88 -4.78 15.06 24.54
C PRO A 88 -4.34 15.17 23.08
N ALA A 89 -3.33 14.40 22.68
CA ALA A 89 -2.76 14.46 21.33
C ALA A 89 -3.85 14.35 20.24
N PRO A 90 -3.74 15.10 19.12
CA PRO A 90 -4.67 14.97 18.02
C PRO A 90 -4.55 13.60 17.35
N ALA A 91 -5.60 13.14 16.67
CA ALA A 91 -5.47 11.98 15.78
C ALA A 91 -4.65 12.37 14.55
N VAL A 92 -3.68 11.53 14.20
CA VAL A 92 -2.77 11.76 13.06
C VAL A 92 -2.80 10.55 12.13
N PRO A 93 -3.87 10.35 11.33
CA PRO A 93 -3.91 9.24 10.39
C PRO A 93 -2.82 9.44 9.33
N SER A 94 -1.93 8.46 9.17
CA SER A 94 -1.04 8.42 8.01
C SER A 94 -1.87 8.17 6.76
N VAL A 95 -1.61 8.94 5.70
CA VAL A 95 -2.18 8.72 4.36
C VAL A 95 -1.18 8.05 3.43
N ALA A 96 0.09 7.96 3.83
CA ALA A 96 1.16 7.45 2.99
C ALA A 96 0.88 6.01 2.53
N GLY A 97 0.78 5.81 1.21
CA GLY A 97 0.51 4.49 0.64
C GLY A 97 -0.93 4.01 0.76
N LEU A 98 -1.85 4.80 1.31
CA LEU A 98 -3.24 4.42 1.57
C LEU A 98 -4.21 5.14 0.64
N THR A 99 -5.33 4.48 0.34
CA THR A 99 -6.46 5.11 -0.34
C THR A 99 -7.29 5.97 0.62
N ALA A 100 -8.06 6.92 0.09
CA ALA A 100 -9.01 7.75 0.82
C ALA A 100 -9.95 6.91 1.70
N ALA A 101 -10.44 5.78 1.18
CA ALA A 101 -11.28 4.85 1.93
C ALA A 101 -10.52 4.19 3.09
N GLN A 102 -9.26 3.77 2.89
CA GLN A 102 -8.44 3.19 3.95
C GLN A 102 -8.13 4.23 5.04
N THR A 103 -7.85 5.48 4.69
CA THR A 103 -7.66 6.58 5.65
C THR A 103 -8.91 6.81 6.51
N LEU A 104 -10.11 6.76 5.92
CA LEU A 104 -11.35 6.86 6.68
C LEU A 104 -11.53 5.69 7.64
N TRP A 105 -11.23 4.47 7.21
CA TRP A 105 -11.30 3.30 8.09
C TRP A 105 -10.27 3.35 9.22
N LEU A 106 -9.08 3.91 9.00
CA LEU A 106 -8.12 4.18 10.09
C LEU A 106 -8.68 5.15 11.13
N LEU A 107 -9.39 6.20 10.70
CA LEU A 107 -10.07 7.10 11.62
C LEU A 107 -11.20 6.40 12.38
N ALA A 108 -12.00 5.58 11.69
CA ALA A 108 -13.06 4.82 12.34
C ALA A 108 -12.51 3.85 13.40
N ASP A 109 -11.43 3.14 13.10
CA ASP A 109 -10.75 2.24 14.04
C ASP A 109 -10.17 3.01 15.24
N HIS A 110 -9.45 4.11 14.98
CA HIS A 110 -8.87 4.96 16.03
C HIS A 110 -9.91 5.47 17.04
N TYR A 111 -11.11 5.83 16.57
CA TYR A 111 -12.19 6.34 17.42
C TYR A 111 -13.20 5.26 17.85
N GLY A 112 -13.03 4.00 17.45
CA GLY A 112 -13.95 2.90 17.80
C GLY A 112 -15.37 3.09 17.26
N LEU A 113 -15.51 3.63 16.05
CA LEU A 113 -16.80 3.89 15.41
C LEU A 113 -17.50 2.58 15.00
N SER A 114 -18.82 2.60 14.93
CA SER A 114 -19.64 1.44 14.51
C SER A 114 -20.04 1.50 13.03
N ALA A 115 -19.40 2.40 12.27
CA ALA A 115 -19.66 2.62 10.86
C ALA A 115 -19.48 1.33 10.03
N THR A 116 -20.45 1.06 9.16
CA THR A 116 -20.38 -0.06 8.20
C THR A 116 -20.12 0.41 6.77
N ARG A 117 -20.20 1.72 6.52
CA ARG A 117 -19.85 2.38 5.26
C ARG A 117 -19.04 3.64 5.54
N THR A 118 -18.20 4.03 4.60
CA THR A 118 -17.36 5.23 4.74
C THR A 118 -18.17 6.52 4.93
N ALA A 119 -19.35 6.62 4.33
CA ALA A 119 -20.25 7.77 4.49
C ALA A 119 -20.81 7.92 5.92
N ASP A 120 -20.88 6.84 6.70
CA ASP A 120 -21.41 6.85 8.07
C ASP A 120 -20.36 7.37 9.07
N ILE A 121 -19.07 7.40 8.69
CA ILE A 121 -17.95 7.83 9.54
C ILE A 121 -18.06 9.31 9.91
N PHE A 122 -18.39 10.18 8.95
CA PHE A 122 -18.49 11.63 9.20
C PHE A 122 -19.56 12.02 10.24
N PRO A 123 -20.83 11.57 10.12
CA PRO A 123 -21.85 11.87 11.12
C PRO A 123 -21.56 11.23 12.48
N GLU A 124 -20.93 10.05 12.53
CA GLU A 124 -20.52 9.42 13.80
C GLU A 124 -19.39 10.21 14.49
N LEU A 125 -18.35 10.62 13.74
CA LEU A 125 -17.31 11.53 14.25
C LEU A 125 -17.92 12.84 14.76
N GLY A 126 -18.93 13.36 14.05
CA GLY A 126 -19.65 14.57 14.41
C GLY A 126 -20.36 14.49 15.76
N GLN A 127 -20.71 13.28 16.21
CA GLN A 127 -21.42 13.00 17.47
C GLN A 127 -20.49 12.70 18.65
N LEU A 128 -19.20 12.41 18.41
CA LEU A 128 -18.22 12.12 19.48
C LEU A 128 -18.03 13.25 20.51
N PRO A 129 -18.15 14.55 20.18
CA PRO A 129 -17.95 15.69 21.10
C PRO A 129 -18.93 15.81 22.29
N LEU A 130 -19.33 14.71 22.92
CA LEU A 130 -20.22 14.65 24.10
C LEU A 130 -19.59 15.27 25.36
N SER A 131 -18.27 15.41 25.40
CA SER A 131 -17.49 16.01 26.50
C SER A 131 -17.20 17.51 26.31
N GLY A 132 -17.81 18.14 25.30
CA GLY A 132 -17.76 19.60 25.10
C GLY A 132 -16.53 20.13 24.35
N ARG A 133 -15.72 19.25 23.73
CA ARG A 133 -14.53 19.64 22.95
C ARG A 133 -14.57 19.06 21.53
N PRO A 134 -14.13 19.82 20.52
CA PRO A 134 -14.09 19.34 19.14
C PRO A 134 -13.05 18.23 18.95
N VAL A 135 -13.36 17.28 18.06
CA VAL A 135 -12.42 16.24 17.63
C VAL A 135 -11.30 16.92 16.83
N THR A 136 -10.04 16.71 17.19
CA THR A 136 -8.89 17.31 16.50
C THR A 136 -8.17 16.28 15.64
N ILE A 137 -8.11 16.53 14.34
CA ILE A 137 -7.49 15.65 13.34
C ILE A 137 -6.39 16.41 12.60
N VAL A 138 -5.21 15.81 12.47
CA VAL A 138 -4.08 16.34 11.70
C VAL A 138 -3.74 15.35 10.60
N VAL A 139 -3.82 15.74 9.33
CA VAL A 139 -3.52 14.86 8.19
C VAL A 139 -2.25 15.37 7.48
N PRO A 140 -1.07 14.79 7.79
CA PRO A 140 0.18 15.20 7.17
C PRO A 140 0.37 14.55 5.78
N ASP A 141 1.29 15.11 4.99
CA ASP A 141 1.88 14.50 3.78
C ASP A 141 0.84 13.94 2.77
N VAL A 142 -0.21 14.72 2.44
CA VAL A 142 -1.28 14.29 1.51
C VAL A 142 -0.75 13.98 0.12
N ASP A 143 0.37 14.55 -0.29
CA ASP A 143 1.09 14.24 -1.53
C ASP A 143 1.53 12.77 -1.61
N ARG A 144 1.67 12.09 -0.47
CA ARG A 144 2.09 10.68 -0.37
C ARG A 144 0.93 9.69 -0.37
N ALA A 145 -0.30 10.17 -0.52
CA ALA A 145 -1.48 9.31 -0.59
C ALA A 145 -1.43 8.36 -1.79
N GLY A 146 -2.01 7.18 -1.60
CA GLY A 146 -2.22 6.20 -2.66
C GLY A 146 -1.19 5.08 -2.69
N PRO A 147 -1.62 3.84 -2.97
CA PRO A 147 -0.73 2.68 -3.05
C PRO A 147 0.13 2.68 -4.33
N VAL A 148 -0.22 3.47 -5.34
CA VAL A 148 0.47 3.55 -6.63
C VAL A 148 0.53 5.01 -7.08
N ARG A 149 1.71 5.49 -7.47
CA ARG A 149 1.89 6.85 -8.01
C ARG A 149 1.10 7.01 -9.31
N GLY A 150 0.55 8.20 -9.54
CA GLY A 150 -0.15 8.51 -10.78
C GLY A 150 -1.62 8.09 -10.81
N THR A 151 -2.14 7.46 -9.74
CA THR A 151 -3.58 7.18 -9.55
C THR A 151 -4.39 8.44 -9.23
N GLY A 152 -3.75 9.54 -8.83
CA GLY A 152 -4.43 10.77 -8.42
C GLY A 152 -4.99 10.73 -6.99
N GLU A 153 -4.59 9.76 -6.17
CA GLU A 153 -5.10 9.60 -4.81
C GLU A 153 -5.03 10.86 -3.91
N PRO A 154 -4.00 11.74 -3.97
CA PRO A 154 -4.01 12.97 -3.20
C PRO A 154 -5.26 13.84 -3.44
N ALA A 155 -5.76 13.88 -4.67
CA ALA A 155 -7.00 14.58 -5.00
C ALA A 155 -8.22 13.88 -4.38
N HIS A 156 -8.23 12.55 -4.35
CA HIS A 156 -9.28 11.76 -3.67
C HIS A 156 -9.27 11.98 -2.16
N VAL A 157 -8.11 12.00 -1.51
CA VAL A 157 -8.02 12.34 -0.08
C VAL A 157 -8.58 13.74 0.18
N VAL A 158 -8.26 14.73 -0.65
CA VAL A 158 -8.82 16.08 -0.50
C VAL A 158 -10.35 16.08 -0.66
N ARG A 159 -10.87 15.45 -1.72
CA ARG A 159 -12.30 15.47 -2.06
C ARG A 159 -13.17 14.61 -1.18
N ASP A 160 -12.72 13.39 -0.90
CA ASP A 160 -13.52 12.32 -0.31
C ASP A 160 -13.26 12.17 1.19
N VAL A 161 -12.19 12.78 1.73
CA VAL A 161 -11.84 12.76 3.16
C VAL A 161 -11.81 14.16 3.76
N LEU A 162 -10.90 15.03 3.28
CA LEU A 162 -10.63 16.31 3.93
C LEU A 162 -11.78 17.29 3.81
N LYS A 163 -12.40 17.44 2.62
CA LYS A 163 -13.56 18.33 2.44
C LYS A 163 -14.77 17.90 3.31
N PRO A 164 -15.17 16.63 3.34
CA PRO A 164 -16.20 16.17 4.26
C PRO A 164 -15.86 16.40 5.74
N LEU A 165 -14.64 16.09 6.20
CA LEU A 165 -14.20 16.38 7.58
C LEU A 165 -14.23 17.88 7.88
N ALA A 166 -13.78 18.69 6.92
CA ALA A 166 -13.82 20.15 7.00
C ALA A 166 -15.25 20.70 7.00
N ALA A 167 -16.28 19.96 6.58
CA ALA A 167 -17.67 20.39 6.66
C ALA A 167 -18.31 20.12 8.03
N VAL A 168 -17.80 19.15 8.80
CA VAL A 168 -18.35 18.81 10.13
C VAL A 168 -17.92 19.85 11.17
N GLU A 169 -18.88 20.62 11.70
CA GLU A 169 -18.62 21.76 12.61
C GLU A 169 -17.86 21.38 13.89
N SER A 170 -18.01 20.13 14.34
CA SER A 170 -17.44 19.64 15.58
C SER A 170 -16.02 19.04 15.43
N ILE A 171 -15.43 19.14 14.22
CA ILE A 171 -14.07 18.66 13.91
C ILE A 171 -13.11 19.85 13.68
N ARG A 172 -11.99 19.91 14.38
CA ARG A 172 -10.85 20.80 14.04
C ARG A 172 -9.87 20.03 13.14
N LEU A 173 -9.63 20.56 11.94
CA LEU A 173 -8.79 19.92 10.94
C LEU A 173 -7.53 20.75 10.68
N LEU A 174 -6.38 20.09 10.66
CA LEU A 174 -5.13 20.62 10.11
C LEU A 174 -4.65 19.64 9.04
N ALA A 175 -4.43 20.10 7.81
CA ALA A 175 -3.97 19.23 6.73
C ALA A 175 -2.79 19.84 5.99
N ASP A 176 -1.75 19.05 5.73
CA ASP A 176 -0.66 19.40 4.82
C ASP A 176 -0.98 18.89 3.43
N VAL A 177 -1.27 19.80 2.50
CA VAL A 177 -1.76 19.48 1.16
C VAL A 177 -0.86 20.10 0.10
N PRO A 178 -0.73 19.47 -1.08
CA PRO A 178 -0.15 20.10 -2.25
C PRO A 178 -0.83 21.44 -2.56
N ARG A 179 -0.05 22.43 -3.00
CA ARG A 179 -0.53 23.81 -3.21
C ARG A 179 -1.72 23.88 -4.16
N GLU A 180 -1.73 23.05 -5.20
CA GLU A 180 -2.82 22.99 -6.17
C GLU A 180 -4.17 22.59 -5.56
N PHE A 181 -4.19 21.92 -4.40
CA PHE A 181 -5.40 21.49 -3.71
C PHE A 181 -5.78 22.39 -2.53
N ALA A 182 -4.93 23.34 -2.12
CA ALA A 182 -5.17 24.18 -0.94
C ALA A 182 -6.44 25.03 -1.08
N VAL A 183 -6.66 25.62 -2.27
CA VAL A 183 -7.87 26.41 -2.56
C VAL A 183 -9.10 25.50 -2.67
N GLU A 184 -8.96 24.34 -3.31
CA GLU A 184 -10.06 23.36 -3.46
C GLU A 184 -10.58 22.89 -2.10
N LEU A 185 -9.70 22.67 -1.12
CA LEU A 185 -10.09 22.28 0.24
C LEU A 185 -10.80 23.41 1.01
N ALA A 186 -10.40 24.67 0.80
CA ALA A 186 -11.05 25.83 1.42
C ALA A 186 -12.41 26.15 0.79
N GLU A 187 -12.64 25.77 -0.46
CA GLU A 187 -13.83 26.10 -1.23
C GLU A 187 -15.11 25.56 -0.58
N GLY A 188 -16.12 26.44 -0.47
CA GLY A 188 -17.44 26.10 0.10
C GLY A 188 -17.53 26.25 1.62
N LEU A 189 -16.41 26.51 2.32
CA LEU A 189 -16.42 26.79 3.76
C LEU A 189 -16.79 28.26 4.04
N PRO A 190 -17.54 28.56 5.12
CA PRO A 190 -17.87 29.93 5.48
C PRO A 190 -16.61 30.79 5.75
N PRO A 191 -16.68 32.12 5.54
CA PRO A 191 -15.57 33.02 5.83
C PRO A 191 -15.08 32.89 7.27
N GLY A 192 -13.76 32.80 7.47
CA GLY A 192 -13.12 32.66 8.78
C GLY A 192 -13.09 31.24 9.35
N VAL A 193 -13.76 30.25 8.71
CA VAL A 193 -13.68 28.84 9.13
C VAL A 193 -12.35 28.20 8.73
N ALA A 194 -11.82 28.57 7.56
CA ALA A 194 -10.59 28.05 6.99
C ALA A 194 -9.49 29.12 6.88
N GLN A 195 -8.25 28.71 7.09
CA GLN A 195 -7.05 29.52 6.84
C GLN A 195 -6.02 28.70 6.08
N ILE A 196 -5.50 29.26 4.99
CA ILE A 196 -4.36 28.71 4.25
C ILE A 196 -3.09 29.33 4.83
N ILE A 197 -2.16 28.49 5.26
CA ILE A 197 -0.80 28.84 5.66
C ILE A 197 0.11 28.35 4.54
N ASP A 198 0.45 29.25 3.63
CA ASP A 198 1.41 28.98 2.56
C ASP A 198 2.82 29.35 3.02
N LEU A 199 3.67 28.35 3.27
CA LEU A 199 5.02 28.57 3.76
C LEU A 199 5.93 29.30 2.77
N ASP A 200 5.58 29.47 1.50
CA ASP A 200 6.34 30.35 0.61
C ASP A 200 5.92 31.82 0.68
N ALA A 201 4.76 32.12 1.27
CA ALA A 201 4.31 33.50 1.36
C ALA A 201 5.15 34.29 2.38
N PRO A 202 5.47 35.58 2.11
CA PRO A 202 6.37 36.38 2.94
C PRO A 202 5.96 36.49 4.41
N GLU A 203 4.67 36.47 4.72
CA GLU A 203 4.16 36.56 6.09
C GLU A 203 4.43 35.29 6.93
N TRP A 204 4.68 34.15 6.27
CA TRP A 204 5.02 32.87 6.90
C TRP A 204 6.50 32.51 6.77
N ALA A 205 7.26 33.30 5.99
CA ALA A 205 8.70 33.18 5.83
C ALA A 205 9.43 33.32 7.17
N ASP A 206 10.58 32.65 7.29
CA ASP A 206 11.46 32.77 8.45
C ASP A 206 12.94 32.73 8.03
N PRO A 207 13.44 33.83 7.44
CA PRO A 207 14.82 33.91 6.97
C PRO A 207 15.84 33.66 8.08
N GLU A 208 15.61 34.21 9.28
CA GLU A 208 16.49 34.02 10.43
C GLU A 208 16.52 32.55 10.90
N GLY A 209 15.40 31.84 10.82
CA GLY A 209 15.37 30.41 11.09
C GLY A 209 16.06 29.54 10.04
N LEU A 210 16.31 30.04 8.83
CA LEU A 210 17.20 29.37 7.85
C LEU A 210 18.66 29.56 8.23
N VAL A 211 19.05 30.78 8.63
CA VAL A 211 20.41 31.06 9.11
C VAL A 211 20.73 30.17 10.32
N ARG A 212 19.85 30.12 11.31
CA ARG A 212 20.03 29.26 12.49
C ARG A 212 20.10 27.78 12.15
N GLN A 213 19.34 27.34 11.14
CA GLN A 213 19.42 25.95 10.67
C GLN A 213 20.80 25.68 10.06
N ALA A 214 21.28 26.54 9.16
CA ALA A 214 22.60 26.40 8.56
C ALA A 214 23.70 26.42 9.62
N GLU A 215 23.63 27.36 10.56
CA GLU A 215 24.58 27.49 11.66
C GLU A 215 24.61 26.25 12.57
N ALA A 216 23.44 25.67 12.87
CA ALA A 216 23.35 24.43 13.65
C ALA A 216 23.96 23.24 12.91
N LEU A 217 23.68 23.10 11.60
CA LEU A 217 24.26 22.03 10.79
C LEU A 217 25.78 22.16 10.62
N LEU A 218 26.32 23.38 10.66
CA LEU A 218 27.76 23.66 10.59
C LEU A 218 28.47 23.57 11.94
N ASN A 219 27.78 23.38 13.06
CA ASN A 219 28.38 23.44 14.39
C ASN A 219 28.93 22.05 14.81
N PRO A 220 30.23 21.94 15.19
CA PRO A 220 30.82 20.68 15.62
C PRO A 220 30.14 20.03 16.83
N GLN A 221 29.50 20.81 17.70
CA GLN A 221 28.71 20.29 18.83
C GLN A 221 27.52 19.43 18.39
N PHE A 222 27.06 19.60 17.15
CA PHE A 222 25.99 18.82 16.53
C PHE A 222 26.50 17.83 15.48
N GLY A 223 27.80 17.52 15.49
CA GLY A 223 28.40 16.46 14.67
C GLY A 223 29.05 16.93 13.36
N ALA A 224 29.15 18.24 13.11
CA ALA A 224 29.94 18.74 12.00
C ALA A 224 31.45 18.47 12.22
N PRO A 225 32.24 18.15 11.17
CA PRO A 225 33.69 18.05 11.30
C PRO A 225 34.32 19.39 11.70
N GLU A 226 35.46 19.32 12.38
CA GLU A 226 36.25 20.49 12.77
C GLU A 226 37.01 21.06 11.56
N LEU A 227 36.50 22.16 11.02
CA LEU A 227 37.00 22.91 9.87
C LEU A 227 37.11 24.40 10.25
N PRO A 228 37.91 25.21 9.55
CA PRO A 228 38.04 26.64 9.88
C PRO A 228 36.69 27.37 9.95
N PHE A 229 35.79 27.11 8.99
CA PHE A 229 34.46 27.72 8.93
C PHE A 229 33.39 27.02 9.80
N THR A 230 33.71 25.95 10.52
CA THR A 230 32.80 25.30 11.48
C THR A 230 33.19 25.58 12.93
N THR A 231 34.49 25.73 13.21
CA THR A 231 35.04 25.96 14.56
C THR A 231 34.99 27.43 14.98
N ASP A 232 35.27 28.36 14.08
CA ASP A 232 35.14 29.79 14.32
C ASP A 232 33.65 30.22 14.29
N PRO A 233 33.08 30.71 15.41
CA PRO A 233 31.68 31.12 15.46
C PRO A 233 31.32 32.23 14.47
N ASP A 234 32.22 33.19 14.24
CA ASP A 234 31.92 34.34 13.37
C ASP A 234 31.95 33.91 11.90
N ALA A 235 32.96 33.12 11.49
CA ALA A 235 33.02 32.53 10.16
C ALA A 235 31.84 31.59 9.90
N ARG A 236 31.46 30.76 10.88
CA ARG A 236 30.30 29.87 10.78
C ARG A 236 29.01 30.64 10.59
N ARG A 237 28.81 31.74 11.36
CA ARG A 237 27.63 32.60 11.23
C ARG A 237 27.60 33.29 9.87
N ALA A 238 28.72 33.83 9.42
CA ALA A 238 28.82 34.48 8.10
C ALA A 238 28.46 33.50 6.98
N LEU A 239 29.03 32.29 6.96
CA LEU A 239 28.71 31.26 5.98
C LEU A 239 27.22 30.85 6.04
N ALA A 240 26.67 30.68 7.25
CA ALA A 240 25.25 30.36 7.45
C ALA A 240 24.32 31.42 6.85
N GLU A 241 24.67 32.70 6.99
CA GLU A 241 23.91 33.82 6.42
C GLU A 241 23.94 33.82 4.88
N VAL A 242 25.09 33.51 4.28
CA VAL A 242 25.22 33.44 2.82
C VAL A 242 24.46 32.22 2.27
N ILE A 243 24.57 31.05 2.91
CA ILE A 243 23.82 29.84 2.54
C ILE A 243 22.32 30.10 2.60
N ALA A 244 21.83 30.67 3.70
CA ALA A 244 20.40 30.95 3.88
C ALA A 244 19.86 31.92 2.83
N ARG A 245 20.66 32.94 2.46
CA ARG A 245 20.29 33.90 1.41
C ARG A 245 20.24 33.24 0.03
N HIS A 246 21.20 32.37 -0.31
CA HIS A 246 21.21 31.70 -1.60
C HIS A 246 20.06 30.71 -1.75
N ALA A 247 19.74 29.95 -0.68
CA ALA A 247 18.64 28.97 -0.66
C ALA A 247 17.24 29.54 -0.95
N GLY A 248 17.12 30.85 -1.18
CA GLY A 248 15.98 31.53 -1.77
C GLY A 248 15.71 32.87 -1.08
N ASP A 249 15.40 33.91 -1.85
CA ASP A 249 14.89 35.17 -1.30
C ASP A 249 13.50 34.95 -0.67
N GLY A 250 13.30 35.45 0.55
CA GLY A 250 12.02 35.32 1.27
C GLY A 250 11.91 34.02 2.09
N ALA A 251 11.02 33.10 1.71
CA ALA A 251 10.72 31.91 2.50
C ALA A 251 11.84 30.85 2.53
N GLY A 252 12.62 30.76 1.45
CA GLY A 252 13.75 29.86 1.24
C GLY A 252 13.47 28.36 1.41
N SER A 253 14.38 27.52 0.89
CA SER A 253 14.29 26.06 0.98
C SER A 253 15.14 25.52 2.12
N ARG A 254 14.49 25.01 3.16
CA ARG A 254 15.15 24.30 4.28
C ARG A 254 15.90 23.06 3.82
N LEU A 255 15.40 22.41 2.77
CA LEU A 255 16.05 21.27 2.14
C LEU A 255 17.32 21.67 1.40
N THR A 256 17.30 22.79 0.66
CA THR A 256 18.49 23.32 -0.02
C THR A 256 19.59 23.62 0.99
N VAL A 257 19.25 24.29 2.10
CA VAL A 257 20.20 24.54 3.21
C VAL A 257 20.79 23.24 3.74
N HIS A 258 19.94 22.25 4.04
CA HIS A 258 20.39 20.97 4.58
C HIS A 258 21.35 20.24 3.64
N LEU A 259 20.96 20.06 2.38
CA LEU A 259 21.76 19.35 1.39
C LEU A 259 23.02 20.12 1.03
N ALA A 260 22.99 21.47 0.96
CA ALA A 260 24.17 22.28 0.72
C ALA A 260 25.23 22.07 1.81
N VAL A 261 24.83 22.22 3.08
CA VAL A 261 25.75 22.02 4.22
C VAL A 261 26.26 20.57 4.23
N GLN A 262 25.40 19.57 4.07
CA GLN A 262 25.80 18.17 4.05
C GLN A 262 26.79 17.86 2.91
N SER A 263 26.54 18.36 1.70
CA SER A 263 27.43 18.19 0.55
C SER A 263 28.78 18.88 0.72
N ILE A 264 28.85 20.00 1.45
CA ILE A 264 30.11 20.70 1.79
C ILE A 264 30.86 19.92 2.86
N LEU A 265 30.18 19.49 3.93
CA LEU A 265 30.84 18.80 5.07
C LEU A 265 31.37 17.42 4.70
N MET A 266 30.72 16.71 3.78
CA MET A 266 31.22 15.40 3.32
C MET A 266 32.44 15.50 2.40
N HIS A 267 32.60 16.61 1.69
CA HIS A 267 33.72 16.87 0.77
C HIS A 267 34.15 18.33 0.87
N PRO A 268 34.88 18.73 1.94
CA PRO A 268 35.27 20.12 2.15
C PRO A 268 36.45 20.56 1.28
N GLU A 269 37.13 19.64 0.59
CA GLU A 269 38.30 19.95 -0.22
C GLU A 269 37.97 20.93 -1.36
N GLY A 270 38.73 22.03 -1.45
CA GLY A 270 38.57 23.04 -2.49
C GLY A 270 37.36 23.98 -2.32
N PHE A 271 36.57 23.81 -1.25
CA PHE A 271 35.48 24.74 -0.93
C PHE A 271 36.01 26.04 -0.33
N ASP A 272 35.63 27.17 -0.93
CA ASP A 272 35.93 28.51 -0.41
C ASP A 272 34.64 29.14 0.18
N PRO A 273 34.55 29.35 1.51
CA PRO A 273 33.35 29.91 2.13
C PRO A 273 33.05 31.36 1.72
N GLU A 274 34.04 32.09 1.18
CA GLU A 274 33.85 33.46 0.67
C GLU A 274 33.36 33.48 -0.79
N ASP A 275 33.48 32.36 -1.52
CA ASP A 275 33.03 32.23 -2.90
C ASP A 275 31.55 31.82 -2.96
N ALA A 276 30.67 32.83 -2.98
CA ALA A 276 29.24 32.65 -3.09
C ALA A 276 28.79 31.85 -4.33
N SER A 277 29.60 31.77 -5.40
CA SER A 277 29.24 30.99 -6.60
C SER A 277 29.23 29.47 -6.37
N GLN A 278 29.85 29.01 -5.27
CA GLN A 278 29.86 27.61 -4.85
C GLN A 278 28.67 27.22 -3.98
N LEU A 279 27.73 28.14 -3.76
CA LEU A 279 26.56 27.95 -2.92
C LEU A 279 25.27 27.81 -3.76
N PRO A 280 24.49 26.75 -3.55
CA PRO A 280 23.27 26.50 -4.33
C PRO A 280 22.09 27.31 -3.80
N GLY A 281 21.24 27.77 -4.71
CA GLY A 281 19.93 28.34 -4.41
C GLY A 281 18.75 27.40 -4.59
N SER A 282 18.96 26.24 -5.21
CA SER A 282 17.93 25.21 -5.34
C SER A 282 18.49 23.81 -5.09
N VAL A 283 17.59 22.84 -4.83
CA VAL A 283 17.97 21.41 -4.75
C VAL A 283 18.63 20.95 -6.05
N GLY A 284 18.15 21.46 -7.20
CA GLY A 284 18.76 21.16 -8.50
C GLY A 284 20.21 21.62 -8.59
N GLU A 285 20.50 22.83 -8.11
CA GLU A 285 21.87 23.36 -8.05
C GLU A 285 22.74 22.65 -7.01
N VAL A 286 22.16 22.16 -5.90
CA VAL A 286 22.91 21.31 -4.94
C VAL A 286 23.44 20.07 -5.67
N LEU A 287 22.62 19.41 -6.48
CA LEU A 287 23.03 18.26 -7.28
C LEU A 287 24.17 18.65 -8.26
N ASP A 288 24.03 19.79 -8.94
CA ASP A 288 25.05 20.27 -9.90
C ASP A 288 26.39 20.53 -9.23
N LEU A 289 26.40 21.33 -8.17
CA LEU A 289 27.60 21.73 -7.47
C LEU A 289 28.26 20.55 -6.74
N HIS A 290 27.47 19.63 -6.18
CA HIS A 290 28.01 18.43 -5.55
C HIS A 290 28.70 17.52 -6.57
N ALA A 291 28.11 17.33 -7.76
CA ALA A 291 28.74 16.55 -8.82
C ALA A 291 30.04 17.21 -9.30
N GLN A 292 30.04 18.53 -9.52
CA GLN A 292 31.23 19.28 -9.93
C GLN A 292 32.36 19.20 -8.89
N ARG A 293 32.01 19.23 -7.59
CA ARG A 293 32.98 19.08 -6.48
C ARG A 293 33.69 17.74 -6.48
N LEU A 294 33.04 16.70 -7.03
CA LEU A 294 33.59 15.36 -7.18
C LEU A 294 34.10 15.10 -8.61
N ASP A 295 34.45 16.15 -9.35
CA ASP A 295 34.94 16.10 -10.73
C ASP A 295 34.04 15.28 -11.67
N THR A 296 32.73 15.26 -11.38
CA THR A 296 31.74 14.46 -12.10
C THR A 296 30.73 15.37 -12.81
N HIS A 297 30.30 14.95 -14.00
CA HIS A 297 29.28 15.68 -14.73
C HIS A 297 27.92 15.61 -14.00
N PRO A 298 27.20 16.72 -13.79
CA PRO A 298 25.93 16.71 -13.06
C PRO A 298 24.84 15.80 -13.67
N ARG A 299 24.91 15.62 -14.98
CA ARG A 299 24.03 14.69 -15.70
C ARG A 299 24.19 13.25 -15.19
N ALA A 300 25.40 12.80 -14.87
CA ALA A 300 25.64 11.45 -14.37
C ALA A 300 24.99 11.22 -13.01
N LEU A 301 25.13 12.16 -12.06
CA LEU A 301 24.45 12.09 -10.75
C LEU A 301 22.92 12.03 -10.93
N ARG A 302 22.33 12.91 -11.75
CA ARG A 302 20.89 12.88 -11.99
C ARG A 302 20.44 11.57 -12.63
N GLN A 303 21.21 11.00 -13.55
CA GLN A 303 20.92 9.71 -14.17
C GLN A 303 20.97 8.56 -13.15
N ILE A 304 21.92 8.59 -12.20
CA ILE A 304 22.00 7.60 -11.12
C ILE A 304 20.80 7.72 -10.17
N LEU A 305 20.37 8.95 -9.84
CA LEU A 305 19.23 9.18 -8.94
C LEU A 305 17.87 9.00 -9.63
N ALA A 306 17.80 9.00 -10.96
CA ALA A 306 16.54 8.97 -11.70
C ALA A 306 15.65 7.75 -11.39
N PRO A 307 16.17 6.51 -11.27
CA PRO A 307 15.36 5.38 -10.84
C PRO A 307 14.74 5.58 -9.46
N LEU A 308 15.48 6.13 -8.50
CA LEU A 308 14.97 6.42 -7.15
C LEU A 308 13.92 7.54 -7.16
N ALA A 309 14.10 8.54 -8.03
CA ALA A 309 13.13 9.60 -8.23
C ALA A 309 11.84 9.11 -8.89
N LEU A 310 11.91 8.08 -9.72
CA LEU A 310 10.77 7.44 -10.40
C LEU A 310 10.23 6.22 -9.64
N ALA A 311 10.85 5.84 -8.53
CA ALA A 311 10.48 4.67 -7.77
C ALA A 311 9.06 4.79 -7.19
N GLU A 312 8.36 3.66 -7.24
CA GLU A 312 7.17 3.41 -6.44
C GLU A 312 7.54 2.98 -5.01
N GLY A 313 6.64 3.23 -4.06
CA GLY A 313 6.84 2.84 -2.65
C GLY A 313 7.96 3.61 -1.96
N ASP A 314 8.64 2.96 -1.01
CA ASP A 314 9.63 3.61 -0.12
C ASP A 314 11.05 3.66 -0.71
N GLY A 315 11.30 2.97 -1.82
CA GLY A 315 12.63 2.86 -2.41
C GLY A 315 12.80 1.63 -3.32
N LEU A 316 14.03 1.43 -3.81
CA LEU A 316 14.43 0.35 -4.71
C LEU A 316 15.34 -0.66 -4.02
N PRO A 317 15.25 -1.97 -4.32
CA PRO A 317 16.32 -2.92 -4.03
C PRO A 317 17.64 -2.45 -4.64
N VAL A 318 18.73 -2.52 -3.89
CA VAL A 318 20.04 -1.99 -4.31
C VAL A 318 20.52 -2.57 -5.65
N HIS A 319 20.28 -3.86 -5.89
CA HIS A 319 20.71 -4.55 -7.11
C HIS A 319 19.97 -4.06 -8.37
N LEU A 320 18.80 -3.42 -8.23
CA LEU A 320 18.06 -2.84 -9.35
C LEU A 320 18.54 -1.44 -9.71
N LEU A 321 19.30 -0.76 -8.85
CA LEU A 321 19.66 0.64 -9.09
C LEU A 321 20.49 0.82 -10.37
N THR A 322 21.54 0.00 -10.57
CA THR A 322 22.40 0.06 -11.76
C THR A 322 21.66 -0.26 -13.06
N PRO A 323 20.97 -1.41 -13.21
CA PRO A 323 20.27 -1.72 -14.45
C PRO A 323 19.20 -0.67 -14.79
N LEU A 324 18.44 -0.20 -13.78
CA LEU A 324 17.45 0.85 -14.01
C LEU A 324 18.07 2.20 -14.38
N ALA A 325 19.20 2.57 -13.78
CA ALA A 325 19.92 3.78 -14.15
C ALA A 325 20.41 3.71 -15.60
N SER A 326 20.96 2.55 -16.01
CA SER A 326 21.35 2.30 -17.40
C SER A 326 20.17 2.40 -18.37
N ALA A 327 19.02 1.82 -17.99
CA ALA A 327 17.79 1.88 -18.79
C ALA A 327 17.28 3.31 -18.96
N VAL A 328 17.25 4.11 -17.88
CA VAL A 328 16.81 5.51 -17.94
C VAL A 328 17.80 6.38 -18.73
N ALA A 329 19.11 6.14 -18.55
CA ALA A 329 20.18 6.88 -19.21
C ALA A 329 20.42 6.48 -20.67
N GLU A 330 19.86 5.34 -21.10
CA GLU A 330 20.02 4.74 -22.44
C GLU A 330 21.49 4.46 -22.80
N ARG A 331 22.30 4.13 -21.78
CA ARG A 331 23.71 3.73 -21.90
C ARG A 331 24.12 2.94 -20.67
N ASP A 332 25.22 2.19 -20.76
CA ASP A 332 25.78 1.53 -19.58
C ASP A 332 26.26 2.56 -18.54
N MET A 333 25.74 2.45 -17.32
CA MET A 333 26.06 3.28 -16.15
C MET A 333 26.91 2.51 -15.13
N SER A 334 27.37 1.30 -15.43
CA SER A 334 28.07 0.44 -14.46
C SER A 334 29.36 1.09 -13.93
N GLU A 335 30.17 1.72 -14.80
CA GLU A 335 31.37 2.44 -14.37
C GLU A 335 31.05 3.68 -13.54
N ASP A 336 30.02 4.44 -13.93
CA ASP A 336 29.58 5.63 -13.20
C ASP A 336 29.10 5.25 -11.79
N MET A 337 28.37 4.13 -11.66
CA MET A 337 27.92 3.61 -10.38
C MET A 337 29.08 3.13 -9.50
N ALA A 338 30.04 2.40 -10.09
CA ALA A 338 31.21 1.89 -9.37
C ALA A 338 32.07 3.03 -8.78
N ARG A 339 32.15 4.17 -9.49
CA ARG A 339 32.82 5.39 -9.01
C ARG A 339 31.92 6.26 -8.13
N GLY A 340 30.61 6.05 -8.17
CA GLY A 340 29.59 7.03 -7.78
C GLY A 340 28.88 6.81 -6.45
N MET A 341 29.27 5.84 -5.62
CA MET A 341 28.58 5.67 -4.32
C MET A 341 28.75 6.86 -3.38
N LEU A 342 29.91 7.54 -3.42
CA LEU A 342 30.12 8.82 -2.71
C LEU A 342 29.27 9.95 -3.32
N LEU A 343 29.12 9.95 -4.65
CA LEU A 343 28.36 10.96 -5.40
C LEU A 343 26.86 10.99 -5.01
N VAL A 344 26.29 9.86 -4.63
CA VAL A 344 24.87 9.77 -4.23
C VAL A 344 24.62 9.83 -2.73
N ALA A 345 25.66 9.65 -1.91
CA ALA A 345 25.56 9.52 -0.46
C ALA A 345 24.73 10.64 0.23
N PRO A 346 24.81 11.94 -0.15
CA PRO A 346 24.02 12.98 0.50
C PRO A 346 22.51 12.87 0.19
N PHE A 347 22.13 12.12 -0.84
CA PHE A 347 20.80 12.16 -1.42
C PHE A 347 19.98 10.89 -1.19
N ILE A 348 20.63 9.81 -0.74
CA ILE A 348 20.01 8.51 -0.51
C ILE A 348 20.04 8.11 0.97
N ARG A 349 19.14 7.22 1.35
CA ARG A 349 19.10 6.57 2.67
C ARG A 349 18.77 5.08 2.52
N PRO A 350 19.29 4.22 3.41
CA PRO A 350 18.75 2.88 3.55
C PRO A 350 17.34 2.94 4.13
N VAL A 351 16.48 2.05 3.68
CA VAL A 351 15.14 1.82 4.22
C VAL A 351 15.05 0.35 4.59
N GLU A 352 15.02 0.08 5.89
CA GLU A 352 14.81 -1.26 6.39
C GLU A 352 13.33 -1.60 6.40
N ARG A 353 12.98 -2.75 5.82
CA ARG A 353 11.65 -3.33 5.94
C ARG A 353 11.69 -4.49 6.91
N ALA A 354 11.03 -4.32 8.05
CA ALA A 354 10.83 -5.38 9.04
C ALA A 354 9.48 -6.07 8.83
N GLY A 355 9.46 -7.41 8.92
CA GLY A 355 8.25 -8.23 8.82
C GLY A 355 8.55 -9.70 8.53
N GLU A 356 7.76 -10.61 9.11
CA GLU A 356 7.82 -12.03 8.77
C GLU A 356 7.45 -12.25 7.30
N GLY A 357 8.26 -13.01 6.55
CA GLY A 357 7.98 -13.33 5.15
C GLY A 357 8.53 -12.34 4.10
N ILE A 358 9.25 -11.28 4.51
CA ILE A 358 9.98 -10.42 3.56
C ILE A 358 11.26 -11.15 3.12
N PRO A 359 11.42 -11.44 1.81
CA PRO A 359 12.63 -12.08 1.30
C PRO A 359 13.88 -11.22 1.56
N GLU A 360 15.05 -11.85 1.70
CA GLU A 360 16.29 -11.15 2.07
C GLU A 360 16.67 -10.00 1.13
N ASP A 361 16.38 -10.15 -0.17
CA ASP A 361 16.63 -9.14 -1.20
C ASP A 361 15.73 -7.89 -1.10
N GLY A 362 14.64 -7.96 -0.34
CA GLY A 362 13.69 -6.87 -0.09
C GLY A 362 13.79 -6.24 1.30
N ARG A 363 14.72 -6.71 2.14
CA ARG A 363 14.89 -6.22 3.52
C ARG A 363 15.53 -4.84 3.61
N THR A 364 16.41 -4.50 2.65
CA THR A 364 17.07 -3.20 2.60
C THR A 364 16.85 -2.58 1.22
N LEU A 365 16.09 -1.50 1.20
CA LEU A 365 15.88 -0.68 0.02
C LEU A 365 16.75 0.57 0.11
N LEU A 366 17.04 1.16 -1.04
CA LEU A 366 17.56 2.51 -1.16
C LEU A 366 16.40 3.44 -1.47
N GLY A 367 16.19 4.44 -0.62
CA GLY A 367 15.24 5.52 -0.84
C GLY A 367 15.97 6.85 -0.98
N LEU A 368 15.28 7.87 -1.48
CA LEU A 368 15.76 9.24 -1.40
C LEU A 368 15.65 9.75 0.05
N GLN A 369 16.59 10.60 0.47
CA GLN A 369 16.53 11.23 1.79
C GLN A 369 15.29 12.12 1.95
N HIS A 370 14.87 12.77 0.86
CA HIS A 370 13.71 13.66 0.87
C HIS A 370 12.97 13.63 -0.48
N PRO A 371 11.62 13.67 -0.51
CA PRO A 371 10.82 13.68 -1.75
C PRO A 371 11.18 14.80 -2.74
N GLY A 372 11.52 15.99 -2.22
CA GLY A 372 11.97 17.14 -3.02
C GLY A 372 13.24 16.90 -3.86
N ILE A 373 14.10 15.94 -3.48
CA ILE A 373 15.22 15.50 -4.33
C ILE A 373 14.66 14.81 -5.58
N GLY A 374 13.69 13.93 -5.39
CA GLY A 374 13.05 13.21 -6.48
C GLY A 374 12.34 14.17 -7.44
N GLU A 375 11.75 15.23 -6.93
CA GLU A 375 11.14 16.26 -7.77
C GLU A 375 12.18 17.04 -8.59
N ALA A 376 13.28 17.47 -7.97
CA ALA A 376 14.36 18.15 -8.68
C ALA A 376 14.98 17.27 -9.77
N VAL A 377 15.12 15.96 -9.51
CA VAL A 377 15.60 15.00 -10.51
C VAL A 377 14.57 14.80 -11.63
N ARG A 378 13.29 14.58 -11.31
CA ARG A 378 12.21 14.42 -12.31
C ARG A 378 12.03 15.64 -13.20
N ALA A 379 12.18 16.85 -12.66
CA ALA A 379 12.13 18.10 -13.42
C ALA A 379 13.21 18.17 -14.51
N GLY A 380 14.33 17.45 -14.34
CA GLY A 380 15.40 17.33 -15.32
C GLY A 380 15.23 16.19 -16.34
N ILE A 381 14.17 15.38 -16.24
CA ILE A 381 13.90 14.26 -17.16
C ILE A 381 13.01 14.77 -18.31
N PRO A 382 13.50 14.79 -19.57
CA PRO A 382 12.72 15.34 -20.69
C PRO A 382 11.44 14.56 -21.02
N ASP A 383 11.47 13.24 -20.85
CA ASP A 383 10.38 12.32 -21.15
C ASP A 383 10.19 11.34 -19.98
N VAL A 384 9.41 11.76 -18.99
CA VAL A 384 9.09 10.95 -17.81
C VAL A 384 8.33 9.66 -18.20
N PRO A 385 7.28 9.70 -19.06
CA PRO A 385 6.62 8.48 -19.52
C PRO A 385 7.56 7.51 -20.22
N GLY A 386 8.47 7.99 -21.09
CA GLY A 386 9.47 7.15 -21.73
C GLY A 386 10.48 6.55 -20.75
N ALA A 387 10.92 7.32 -19.75
CA ALA A 387 11.78 6.80 -18.67
C ALA A 387 11.06 5.71 -17.86
N GLN A 388 9.78 5.91 -17.54
CA GLN A 388 8.95 4.90 -16.87
C GLN A 388 8.79 3.63 -17.74
N ALA A 389 8.63 3.79 -19.05
CA ALA A 389 8.57 2.65 -19.98
C ALA A 389 9.88 1.86 -19.98
N ARG A 390 11.04 2.53 -19.98
CA ARG A 390 12.36 1.87 -19.92
C ARG A 390 12.58 1.15 -18.59
N ILE A 391 12.18 1.76 -17.47
CA ILE A 391 12.18 1.08 -16.17
C ILE A 391 11.27 -0.16 -16.21
N ALA A 392 10.04 -0.03 -16.72
CA ALA A 392 9.11 -1.16 -16.78
C ALA A 392 9.64 -2.32 -17.64
N MET A 393 10.29 -2.03 -18.77
CA MET A 393 10.92 -3.06 -19.61
C MET A 393 12.06 -3.77 -18.87
N GLU A 394 12.93 -3.02 -18.19
CA GLU A 394 14.02 -3.61 -17.41
C GLU A 394 13.49 -4.46 -16.23
N LEU A 395 12.41 -4.02 -15.58
CA LEU A 395 11.73 -4.82 -14.55
C LEU A 395 11.11 -6.10 -15.13
N LEU A 396 10.57 -6.07 -16.35
CA LEU A 396 10.06 -7.28 -17.02
C LEU A 396 11.18 -8.27 -17.31
N GLU A 397 12.34 -7.81 -17.79
CA GLU A 397 13.51 -8.66 -18.02
C GLU A 397 14.06 -9.26 -16.72
N ALA A 398 13.88 -8.56 -15.60
CA ALA A 398 14.23 -9.07 -14.27
C ALA A 398 13.30 -10.19 -13.75
N VAL A 399 12.19 -10.51 -14.45
CA VAL A 399 11.31 -11.63 -14.09
C VAL A 399 11.92 -12.97 -14.55
N PRO A 400 12.42 -13.83 -13.65
CA PRO A 400 13.17 -15.01 -14.05
C PRO A 400 12.30 -15.99 -14.85
N HIS A 401 12.68 -16.29 -16.10
CA HIS A 401 11.92 -17.18 -17.00
C HIS A 401 10.44 -16.79 -17.18
N GLN A 402 10.10 -15.49 -17.01
CA GLN A 402 8.71 -15.01 -17.01
C GLN A 402 7.84 -15.65 -15.90
N ASP A 403 8.48 -16.11 -14.82
CA ASP A 403 7.83 -16.73 -13.67
C ASP A 403 7.67 -15.71 -12.53
N TRP A 404 6.48 -15.12 -12.42
CA TRP A 404 6.14 -14.13 -11.40
C TRP A 404 6.23 -14.65 -9.96
N ALA A 405 6.20 -15.98 -9.75
CA ALA A 405 6.42 -16.56 -8.43
C ALA A 405 7.86 -16.39 -7.93
N LYS A 406 8.81 -16.21 -8.87
CA LYS A 406 10.25 -16.01 -8.60
C LYS A 406 10.68 -14.55 -8.72
N ALA A 407 9.82 -13.66 -9.21
CA ALA A 407 10.12 -12.24 -9.29
C ALA A 407 10.31 -11.65 -7.88
N GLY A 408 11.30 -10.77 -7.74
CA GLY A 408 11.49 -9.99 -6.52
C GLY A 408 10.24 -9.16 -6.20
N ALA A 409 9.98 -8.93 -4.91
CA ALA A 409 8.76 -8.24 -4.46
C ALA A 409 8.59 -6.87 -5.12
N TYR A 410 9.69 -6.11 -5.29
CA TYR A 410 9.61 -4.82 -5.96
C TYR A 410 9.11 -4.93 -7.41
N VAL A 411 9.72 -5.81 -8.19
CA VAL A 411 9.36 -6.05 -9.60
C VAL A 411 7.88 -6.39 -9.69
N ARG A 412 7.45 -7.38 -8.93
CA ARG A 412 6.08 -7.91 -8.98
C ARG A 412 5.03 -6.90 -8.51
N ASP A 413 5.31 -6.15 -7.46
CA ASP A 413 4.31 -5.31 -6.78
C ASP A 413 4.28 -3.86 -7.29
N HIS A 414 5.32 -3.41 -8.00
CA HIS A 414 5.44 -2.02 -8.47
C HIS A 414 5.50 -1.85 -9.99
N ILE A 415 5.67 -2.92 -10.78
CA ILE A 415 5.66 -2.82 -12.25
C ILE A 415 4.36 -2.25 -12.82
N ALA A 416 3.23 -2.47 -12.14
CA ALA A 416 1.94 -1.90 -12.52
C ALA A 416 1.95 -0.36 -12.43
N GLY A 417 2.65 0.20 -11.42
CA GLY A 417 2.81 1.66 -11.29
C GLY A 417 3.69 2.26 -12.39
N HIS A 418 4.83 1.63 -12.67
CA HIS A 418 5.71 2.07 -13.76
C HIS A 418 5.01 2.01 -15.13
N THR A 419 4.28 0.93 -15.41
CA THR A 419 3.53 0.80 -16.66
C THR A 419 2.31 1.73 -16.73
N LEU A 420 1.68 2.07 -15.61
CA LEU A 420 0.64 3.10 -15.54
C LEU A 420 1.23 4.47 -15.90
N GLY A 421 2.33 4.86 -15.27
CA GLY A 421 3.04 6.11 -15.55
C GLY A 421 3.57 6.22 -16.98
N ALA A 422 3.81 5.08 -17.63
CA ALA A 422 4.20 5.00 -19.04
C ALA A 422 3.00 4.95 -20.03
N GLY A 423 1.76 4.82 -19.55
CA GLY A 423 0.59 4.58 -20.41
C GLY A 423 0.57 3.21 -21.10
N LEU A 424 1.29 2.23 -20.54
CA LEU A 424 1.47 0.89 -21.09
C LEU A 424 0.76 -0.21 -20.28
N LEU A 425 0.17 0.13 -19.12
CA LEU A 425 -0.47 -0.84 -18.22
C LEU A 425 -1.48 -1.77 -18.93
N PRO A 426 -2.38 -1.32 -19.84
CA PRO A 426 -3.30 -2.22 -20.54
C PRO A 426 -2.64 -3.40 -21.26
N ARG A 427 -1.39 -3.23 -21.73
CA ARG A 427 -0.63 -4.30 -22.40
C ARG A 427 -0.07 -5.32 -21.41
N LEU A 428 0.24 -4.90 -20.19
CA LEU A 428 0.71 -5.78 -19.11
C LEU A 428 -0.47 -6.56 -18.49
N LEU A 429 -1.67 -5.97 -18.47
CA LEU A 429 -2.89 -6.57 -17.92
C LEU A 429 -3.49 -7.70 -18.77
N THR A 430 -2.63 -8.49 -19.43
CA THR A 430 -2.96 -9.73 -20.11
C THR A 430 -2.24 -10.93 -19.52
N ASP A 431 -1.45 -10.76 -18.45
CA ASP A 431 -0.69 -11.84 -17.81
C ASP A 431 -1.36 -12.32 -16.50
N PRO A 432 -1.96 -13.53 -16.48
CA PRO A 432 -2.54 -14.11 -15.27
C PRO A 432 -1.52 -14.35 -14.15
N GLY A 433 -0.26 -14.61 -14.50
CA GLY A 433 0.80 -14.81 -13.51
C GLY A 433 0.99 -13.56 -12.67
N LEU A 434 0.99 -12.38 -13.29
CA LEU A 434 1.02 -11.12 -12.57
C LEU A 434 -0.17 -10.99 -11.61
N PHE A 435 -1.39 -11.29 -12.07
CA PHE A 435 -2.60 -11.18 -11.26
C PHE A 435 -2.60 -12.08 -10.02
N ALA A 436 -2.03 -13.29 -10.15
CA ALA A 436 -1.93 -14.22 -9.04
C ALA A 436 -0.88 -13.80 -8.00
N HIS A 437 0.23 -13.21 -8.45
CA HIS A 437 1.40 -13.01 -7.61
C HIS A 437 1.54 -11.57 -7.07
N ALA A 438 1.14 -10.55 -7.81
CA ALA A 438 1.20 -9.15 -7.35
C ALA A 438 0.40 -8.90 -6.07
N GLU A 439 0.85 -7.94 -5.28
CA GLU A 439 0.12 -7.43 -4.13
C GLU A 439 -1.26 -6.88 -4.57
N PRO A 440 -2.39 -7.44 -4.07
CA PRO A 440 -3.71 -7.16 -4.60
C PRO A 440 -4.18 -5.71 -4.45
N VAL A 441 -3.80 -5.01 -3.37
CA VAL A 441 -4.21 -3.62 -3.15
C VAL A 441 -3.59 -2.71 -4.21
N ARG A 442 -2.28 -2.83 -4.44
CA ARG A 442 -1.53 -2.04 -5.43
C ARG A 442 -1.98 -2.35 -6.84
N LEU A 443 -2.08 -3.62 -7.21
CA LEU A 443 -2.50 -3.99 -8.56
C LEU A 443 -3.93 -3.54 -8.82
N ARG A 444 -4.86 -3.70 -7.87
CA ARG A 444 -6.23 -3.19 -7.99
C ARG A 444 -6.25 -1.68 -8.24
N ALA A 445 -5.55 -0.90 -7.42
CA ALA A 445 -5.52 0.56 -7.57
C ALA A 445 -4.97 0.99 -8.93
N ALA A 446 -3.92 0.32 -9.42
CA ALA A 446 -3.38 0.59 -10.75
C ALA A 446 -4.39 0.28 -11.87
N VAL A 447 -5.13 -0.82 -11.76
CA VAL A 447 -6.12 -1.22 -12.77
C VAL A 447 -7.36 -0.31 -12.74
N GLU A 448 -7.81 0.12 -11.56
CA GLU A 448 -8.94 1.07 -11.40
C GLU A 448 -8.63 2.46 -11.99
N ALA A 449 -7.35 2.85 -12.05
CA ALA A 449 -6.93 4.11 -12.69
C ALA A 449 -6.97 4.08 -14.22
N VAL A 450 -7.10 2.91 -14.85
CA VAL A 450 -7.19 2.78 -16.31
C VAL A 450 -8.65 2.93 -16.75
N PRO A 451 -8.94 3.75 -17.78
CA PRO A 451 -10.29 3.89 -18.31
C PRO A 451 -10.91 2.54 -18.72
N PRO A 452 -12.16 2.22 -18.35
CA PRO A 452 -12.78 0.91 -18.57
C PRO A 452 -12.77 0.43 -20.04
N GLU A 453 -12.82 1.37 -20.99
CA GLU A 453 -12.76 1.10 -22.43
C GLU A 453 -11.38 0.61 -22.91
N GLN A 454 -10.31 0.91 -22.16
CA GLN A 454 -8.95 0.45 -22.45
C GLN A 454 -8.64 -0.90 -21.80
N LEU A 455 -9.46 -1.34 -20.85
CA LEU A 455 -9.28 -2.62 -20.17
C LEU A 455 -9.74 -3.79 -21.03
N GLY A 456 -8.83 -4.71 -21.31
CA GLY A 456 -9.13 -6.00 -21.92
C GLY A 456 -9.95 -6.91 -20.99
N ALA A 457 -10.54 -7.96 -21.58
CA ALA A 457 -11.32 -8.97 -20.85
C ALA A 457 -10.62 -9.55 -19.60
N PRO A 458 -9.33 -9.93 -19.63
CA PRO A 458 -8.66 -10.46 -18.44
C PRO A 458 -8.53 -9.44 -17.30
N ALA A 459 -8.28 -8.17 -17.63
CA ALA A 459 -8.19 -7.09 -16.64
C ALA A 459 -9.55 -6.82 -15.97
N ARG A 460 -10.65 -6.88 -16.74
CA ARG A 460 -12.02 -6.75 -16.20
C ARG A 460 -12.37 -7.92 -15.27
N THR A 461 -11.95 -9.13 -15.62
CA THR A 461 -12.07 -10.33 -14.76
C THR A 461 -11.31 -10.12 -13.44
N TYR A 462 -10.09 -9.59 -13.52
CA TYR A 462 -9.31 -9.25 -12.33
C TYR A 462 -10.03 -8.21 -11.46
N LEU A 463 -10.50 -7.09 -12.02
CA LEU A 463 -11.24 -6.07 -11.26
C LEU A 463 -12.48 -6.61 -10.56
N ARG A 464 -13.26 -7.46 -11.23
CA ARG A 464 -14.43 -8.13 -10.64
C ARG A 464 -14.04 -8.97 -9.41
N THR A 465 -12.86 -9.60 -9.46
CA THR A 465 -12.38 -10.52 -8.42
C THR A 465 -11.58 -9.81 -7.33
N ALA A 466 -10.95 -8.67 -7.63
CA ALA A 466 -10.02 -7.96 -6.75
C ALA A 466 -10.57 -7.65 -5.35
N PRO A 467 -11.84 -7.22 -5.16
CA PRO A 467 -12.41 -7.01 -3.82
C PRO A 467 -12.35 -8.27 -2.95
N LEU A 468 -12.57 -9.46 -3.53
CA LEU A 468 -12.46 -10.72 -2.82
C LEU A 468 -11.01 -10.96 -2.40
N LEU A 469 -10.05 -10.78 -3.32
CA LEU A 469 -8.63 -11.02 -3.07
C LEU A 469 -8.07 -10.11 -1.97
N THR A 470 -8.43 -8.83 -2.00
CA THR A 470 -8.02 -7.84 -0.99
C THR A 470 -8.61 -8.16 0.38
N ARG A 471 -9.92 -8.43 0.45
CA ARG A 471 -10.62 -8.69 1.72
C ARG A 471 -10.13 -9.96 2.42
N THR A 472 -9.84 -11.01 1.66
CA THR A 472 -9.41 -12.30 2.23
C THR A 472 -7.91 -12.38 2.46
N GLN A 473 -7.13 -11.41 1.98
CA GLN A 473 -5.67 -11.44 1.96
C GLN A 473 -5.13 -12.80 1.47
N ALA A 474 -5.75 -13.33 0.41
CA ALA A 474 -5.50 -14.69 -0.03
C ALA A 474 -4.02 -14.88 -0.45
N PRO A 475 -3.37 -15.99 -0.07
CA PRO A 475 -2.03 -16.30 -0.55
C PRO A 475 -2.04 -16.54 -2.07
N ALA A 476 -0.89 -16.38 -2.72
CA ALA A 476 -0.79 -16.40 -4.19
C ALA A 476 -1.46 -17.63 -4.84
N THR A 477 -1.28 -18.83 -4.28
CA THR A 477 -1.91 -20.07 -4.77
C THR A 477 -3.44 -20.01 -4.72
N LEU A 478 -4.02 -19.47 -3.64
CA LEU A 478 -5.46 -19.32 -3.52
C LEU A 478 -5.98 -18.21 -4.46
N ARG A 479 -5.24 -17.11 -4.63
CA ARG A 479 -5.57 -16.07 -5.61
C ARG A 479 -5.59 -16.64 -7.03
N ALA A 480 -4.58 -17.43 -7.39
CA ALA A 480 -4.53 -18.13 -8.67
C ALA A 480 -5.75 -19.04 -8.87
N ALA A 481 -6.18 -19.76 -7.84
CA ALA A 481 -7.36 -20.64 -7.92
C ALA A 481 -8.66 -19.87 -8.13
N LEU A 482 -8.84 -18.76 -7.39
CA LEU A 482 -10.01 -17.89 -7.54
C LEU A 482 -10.04 -17.21 -8.91
N LEU A 483 -8.89 -16.75 -9.41
CA LEU A 483 -8.75 -16.18 -10.75
C LEU A 483 -8.96 -17.21 -11.85
N GLU A 484 -8.47 -18.44 -11.67
CA GLU A 484 -8.70 -19.55 -12.60
C GLU A 484 -10.19 -19.83 -12.76
N THR A 485 -10.94 -19.89 -11.64
CA THR A 485 -12.40 -20.01 -11.67
C THR A 485 -13.05 -18.81 -12.34
N ALA A 486 -12.63 -17.58 -12.00
CA ALA A 486 -13.19 -16.36 -12.57
C ALA A 486 -12.97 -16.26 -14.10
N PHE A 487 -11.81 -16.69 -14.60
CA PHE A 487 -11.55 -16.76 -16.04
C PHE A 487 -12.44 -17.77 -16.74
N VAL A 488 -12.70 -18.93 -16.15
CA VAL A 488 -13.64 -19.90 -16.73
C VAL A 488 -15.08 -19.35 -16.72
N GLU A 489 -15.49 -18.65 -15.65
CA GLU A 489 -16.79 -17.97 -15.58
C GLU A 489 -16.96 -16.91 -16.68
N ASP A 490 -15.91 -16.13 -16.95
CA ASP A 490 -15.94 -15.04 -17.92
C ASP A 490 -15.62 -15.50 -19.36
N GLY A 491 -15.50 -16.82 -19.59
CA GLY A 491 -15.30 -17.40 -20.93
C GLY A 491 -13.88 -17.21 -21.48
N LEU A 492 -12.87 -17.20 -20.60
CA LEU A 492 -11.46 -16.95 -20.87
C LEU A 492 -10.58 -18.18 -20.55
N PRO A 493 -10.85 -19.37 -21.14
CA PRO A 493 -10.19 -20.63 -20.77
C PRO A 493 -8.67 -20.63 -21.04
N GLU A 494 -8.18 -19.82 -21.98
CA GLU A 494 -6.75 -19.67 -22.28
C GLU A 494 -5.98 -19.05 -21.10
N TYR A 495 -6.59 -18.10 -20.39
CA TYR A 495 -6.00 -17.46 -19.21
C TYR A 495 -6.04 -18.40 -17.99
N ALA A 496 -7.14 -19.13 -17.82
CA ALA A 496 -7.24 -20.20 -16.83
C ALA A 496 -6.16 -21.29 -17.06
N ALA A 497 -5.93 -21.69 -18.31
CA ALA A 497 -4.91 -22.68 -18.66
C ALA A 497 -3.48 -22.21 -18.36
N VAL A 498 -3.19 -20.91 -18.47
CA VAL A 498 -1.90 -20.35 -18.03
C VAL A 498 -1.71 -20.57 -16.53
N LEU A 499 -2.69 -20.22 -15.70
CA LEU A 499 -2.60 -20.42 -14.24
C LEU A 499 -2.44 -21.89 -13.83
N ARG A 500 -3.13 -22.81 -14.52
CA ARG A 500 -2.97 -24.25 -14.28
C ARG A 500 -1.55 -24.74 -14.57
N ARG A 501 -0.87 -24.13 -15.52
CA ARG A 501 0.51 -24.47 -15.90
C ARG A 501 1.54 -23.81 -14.99
N THR A 502 1.36 -22.54 -14.65
CA THR A 502 2.32 -21.77 -13.85
C THR A 502 2.20 -22.03 -12.35
N VAL A 503 1.01 -22.41 -11.87
CA VAL A 503 0.73 -22.75 -10.48
C VAL A 503 0.26 -24.21 -10.41
N PRO A 504 1.14 -25.21 -10.40
CA PRO A 504 0.73 -26.62 -10.41
C PRO A 504 0.02 -27.05 -9.12
N GLU A 505 0.26 -26.34 -8.03
CA GLU A 505 -0.30 -26.59 -6.68
C GLU A 505 -1.70 -25.99 -6.48
N LEU A 506 -2.43 -25.70 -7.56
CA LEU A 506 -3.80 -25.20 -7.44
C LEU A 506 -4.65 -26.18 -6.60
N PRO A 507 -5.39 -25.70 -5.58
CA PRO A 507 -6.24 -26.54 -4.74
C PRO A 507 -7.43 -27.14 -5.50
N TRP A 508 -7.79 -26.58 -6.65
CA TRP A 508 -8.80 -27.13 -7.55
C TRP A 508 -8.57 -26.71 -9.00
N HIS A 509 -9.26 -27.39 -9.91
CA HIS A 509 -9.41 -26.97 -11.30
C HIS A 509 -10.88 -26.80 -11.64
N THR A 510 -11.23 -25.67 -12.26
CA THR A 510 -12.60 -25.45 -12.72
C THR A 510 -12.84 -26.24 -14.00
N LEU A 511 -13.72 -27.24 -13.92
CA LEU A 511 -14.03 -28.11 -15.06
C LEU A 511 -14.90 -27.36 -16.08
N TRP A 512 -15.95 -26.71 -15.58
CA TRP A 512 -16.88 -25.91 -16.38
C TRP A 512 -17.64 -24.93 -15.47
N SER A 513 -18.20 -23.89 -16.08
CA SER A 513 -19.10 -22.92 -15.45
C SER A 513 -20.22 -22.59 -16.44
N VAL A 514 -21.46 -22.49 -15.95
CA VAL A 514 -22.62 -22.10 -16.76
C VAL A 514 -23.38 -20.97 -16.06
N PRO A 515 -23.59 -19.82 -16.73
CA PRO A 515 -24.30 -18.67 -16.16
C PRO A 515 -25.82 -18.93 -16.15
N VAL A 516 -26.31 -19.59 -15.11
CA VAL A 516 -27.74 -19.83 -14.89
C VAL A 516 -28.21 -19.10 -13.64
N ALA A 517 -29.11 -18.12 -13.80
CA ALA A 517 -29.67 -17.38 -12.68
C ALA A 517 -30.77 -18.17 -11.96
N GLY A 518 -30.99 -17.88 -10.68
CA GLY A 518 -32.09 -18.44 -9.89
C GLY A 518 -31.93 -19.93 -9.57
N VAL A 519 -30.70 -20.43 -9.45
CA VAL A 519 -30.44 -21.80 -9.05
C VAL A 519 -30.65 -21.94 -7.55
N ASP A 520 -31.66 -22.70 -7.14
CA ASP A 520 -32.05 -22.86 -5.73
C ASP A 520 -31.30 -23.99 -5.02
N ALA A 521 -30.90 -25.01 -5.77
CA ALA A 521 -30.19 -26.17 -5.24
C ALA A 521 -29.41 -26.89 -6.34
N VAL A 522 -28.33 -27.57 -5.95
CA VAL A 522 -27.56 -28.47 -6.81
C VAL A 522 -27.31 -29.79 -6.12
N THR A 523 -27.21 -30.87 -6.89
CA THR A 523 -26.82 -32.18 -6.39
C THR A 523 -26.08 -32.98 -7.45
N VAL A 524 -25.21 -33.89 -7.02
CA VAL A 524 -24.51 -34.84 -7.88
C VAL A 524 -25.24 -36.18 -7.87
N GLY A 525 -25.46 -36.76 -9.05
CA GLY A 525 -26.15 -38.04 -9.25
C GLY A 525 -25.48 -38.94 -10.27
N LYS A 526 -26.08 -40.11 -10.49
CA LYS A 526 -25.71 -41.09 -11.52
C LYS A 526 -26.89 -41.30 -12.46
N LEU A 527 -26.62 -41.34 -13.76
CA LEU A 527 -27.56 -41.76 -14.78
C LEU A 527 -27.17 -43.18 -15.25
N PRO A 528 -28.06 -44.19 -15.09
CA PRO A 528 -27.77 -45.54 -15.54
C PRO A 528 -27.68 -45.61 -17.08
N PRO A 529 -26.85 -46.52 -17.64
CA PRO A 529 -26.49 -46.56 -19.06
C PRO A 529 -27.67 -46.77 -20.04
N SER A 530 -28.84 -47.23 -19.57
CA SER A 530 -30.04 -47.43 -20.40
C SER A 530 -30.87 -46.16 -20.64
N ALA A 531 -30.55 -45.05 -19.97
CA ALA A 531 -31.32 -43.80 -19.98
C ALA A 531 -30.78 -42.74 -20.97
N ALA A 532 -29.50 -42.81 -21.35
CA ALA A 532 -28.84 -41.81 -22.20
C ALA A 532 -29.06 -42.02 -23.71
N ALA A 533 -29.79 -43.06 -24.11
CA ALA A 533 -30.01 -43.43 -25.51
C ALA A 533 -31.50 -43.70 -25.78
N SER A 534 -32.29 -42.63 -25.89
CA SER A 534 -33.61 -42.73 -26.52
C SER A 534 -33.77 -41.64 -27.57
N ASP A 535 -33.22 -41.90 -28.75
CA ASP A 535 -33.87 -41.63 -30.04
C ASP A 535 -33.04 -42.21 -31.19
N SER A 536 -33.25 -43.49 -31.49
CA SER A 536 -33.23 -44.09 -32.84
C SER A 536 -33.30 -45.62 -32.75
N ALA A 537 -34.50 -46.13 -32.45
CA ALA A 537 -34.79 -47.56 -32.62
C ALA A 537 -35.40 -47.80 -34.02
N ALA A 538 -34.58 -48.29 -34.94
CA ALA A 538 -35.03 -49.10 -36.08
C ALA A 538 -34.27 -50.44 -36.06
N GLU A 539 -35.04 -51.50 -36.23
CA GLU A 539 -34.76 -52.90 -35.86
C GLU A 539 -33.56 -53.57 -36.56
N ALA A 540 -32.74 -54.32 -35.81
CA ALA A 540 -32.06 -55.54 -36.27
C ALA A 540 -31.44 -56.36 -35.10
N PRO A 541 -31.31 -57.69 -35.20
CA PRO A 541 -31.23 -58.57 -34.03
C PRO A 541 -29.82 -58.95 -33.55
N ALA A 542 -29.72 -59.09 -32.22
CA ALA A 542 -28.88 -59.98 -31.41
C ALA A 542 -27.51 -60.41 -31.98
N LYS A 543 -26.47 -59.64 -31.65
CA LYS A 543 -25.09 -60.15 -31.49
C LYS A 543 -24.44 -59.49 -30.27
N GLN A 544 -23.96 -60.35 -29.37
CA GLN A 544 -22.94 -60.15 -28.32
C GLN A 544 -22.84 -58.75 -27.71
N GLY A 545 -23.36 -58.63 -26.48
CA GLY A 545 -23.41 -57.38 -25.73
C GLY A 545 -22.06 -56.67 -25.63
N PRO A 546 -21.99 -55.35 -25.89
CA PRO A 546 -20.84 -54.55 -25.53
C PRO A 546 -20.70 -54.51 -24.00
N PRO A 547 -19.51 -54.20 -23.45
CA PRO A 547 -19.33 -54.09 -22.01
C PRO A 547 -20.34 -53.09 -21.43
N GLU A 548 -20.98 -53.47 -20.32
CA GLU A 548 -21.85 -52.59 -19.51
C GLU A 548 -21.19 -51.21 -19.38
N SER A 549 -21.78 -50.22 -20.04
CA SER A 549 -21.30 -48.85 -19.96
C SER A 549 -21.47 -48.38 -18.51
N ALA A 550 -20.41 -47.86 -17.90
CA ALA A 550 -20.44 -47.40 -16.53
C ALA A 550 -21.51 -46.30 -16.36
N PRO A 551 -22.20 -46.22 -15.20
CA PRO A 551 -23.18 -45.17 -14.94
C PRO A 551 -22.52 -43.78 -15.07
N LEU A 552 -23.18 -42.87 -15.77
CA LEU A 552 -22.66 -41.53 -16.05
C LEU A 552 -22.89 -40.62 -14.84
N ALA A 553 -21.84 -39.97 -14.34
CA ALA A 553 -21.98 -39.00 -13.25
C ALA A 553 -22.55 -37.67 -13.79
N VAL A 554 -23.62 -37.17 -13.17
CA VAL A 554 -24.34 -35.98 -13.62
C VAL A 554 -24.42 -34.92 -12.51
N ALA A 555 -24.30 -33.66 -12.91
CA ALA A 555 -24.67 -32.50 -12.11
C ALA A 555 -26.13 -32.16 -12.36
N VAL A 556 -26.90 -31.97 -11.29
CA VAL A 556 -28.32 -31.69 -11.34
C VAL A 556 -28.57 -30.36 -10.65
N SER A 557 -29.16 -29.40 -11.38
CA SER A 557 -29.43 -28.06 -10.88
C SER A 557 -30.92 -27.76 -10.92
N ALA A 558 -31.49 -27.33 -9.78
CA ALA A 558 -32.86 -26.82 -9.73
C ALA A 558 -32.86 -25.37 -10.23
N VAL A 559 -33.51 -25.12 -11.35
CA VAL A 559 -33.49 -23.85 -12.10
C VAL A 559 -34.91 -23.32 -12.34
N PRO A 560 -35.08 -22.02 -12.64
CA PRO A 560 -36.37 -21.47 -13.00
C PRO A 560 -36.98 -22.18 -14.21
N ARG A 561 -38.32 -22.31 -14.23
CA ARG A 561 -39.03 -22.91 -15.36
C ARG A 561 -38.80 -22.07 -16.62
N GLY A 562 -38.50 -22.73 -17.74
CA GLY A 562 -38.19 -22.06 -19.01
C GLY A 562 -36.69 -21.79 -19.23
N THR A 563 -35.83 -22.17 -18.27
CA THR A 563 -34.38 -22.23 -18.50
C THR A 563 -34.09 -23.15 -19.69
N PRO A 564 -33.35 -22.72 -20.73
CA PRO A 564 -33.02 -23.56 -21.87
C PRO A 564 -32.35 -24.88 -21.47
N GLY A 565 -32.80 -25.99 -22.05
CA GLY A 565 -32.27 -27.33 -21.75
C GLY A 565 -32.71 -27.93 -20.41
N SER A 566 -33.64 -27.30 -19.69
CA SER A 566 -34.20 -27.82 -18.45
C SER A 566 -35.51 -28.59 -18.63
N SER A 567 -35.71 -29.63 -17.83
CA SER A 567 -36.92 -30.46 -17.83
C SER A 567 -37.76 -30.20 -16.57
N PRO A 568 -39.08 -30.01 -16.66
CA PRO A 568 -39.90 -29.71 -15.49
C PRO A 568 -39.94 -30.92 -14.53
N LEU A 569 -39.70 -30.69 -13.24
CA LEU A 569 -39.71 -31.77 -12.24
C LEU A 569 -41.11 -32.38 -12.04
N LYS A 570 -42.16 -31.58 -12.29
CA LYS A 570 -43.56 -32.00 -12.35
C LYS A 570 -44.23 -31.34 -13.54
N ALA A 571 -44.68 -32.13 -14.51
CA ALA A 571 -45.32 -31.61 -15.72
C ALA A 571 -46.58 -30.78 -15.42
N ASP A 572 -47.30 -31.13 -14.35
CA ASP A 572 -48.63 -30.59 -14.02
C ASP A 572 -48.64 -29.39 -13.06
N ASP A 573 -47.49 -29.00 -12.48
CA ASP A 573 -47.41 -27.85 -11.56
C ASP A 573 -46.67 -26.68 -12.20
N PRO A 574 -47.37 -25.58 -12.56
CA PRO A 574 -46.74 -24.45 -13.21
C PRO A 574 -45.79 -23.66 -12.32
N LYS A 575 -45.78 -23.90 -11.00
CA LYS A 575 -44.85 -23.28 -10.03
C LYS A 575 -43.67 -24.20 -9.66
N ALA A 576 -43.63 -25.44 -10.13
CA ALA A 576 -42.53 -26.34 -9.83
C ALA A 576 -41.24 -25.92 -10.57
N PRO A 577 -40.06 -26.00 -9.91
CA PRO A 577 -38.79 -25.72 -10.55
C PRO A 577 -38.52 -26.72 -11.69
N ALA A 578 -37.74 -26.30 -12.66
CA ALA A 578 -37.19 -27.19 -13.69
C ALA A 578 -35.82 -27.71 -13.25
N VAL A 579 -35.37 -28.79 -13.88
CA VAL A 579 -34.10 -29.43 -13.60
C VAL A 579 -33.23 -29.34 -14.83
N LEU A 580 -32.04 -28.78 -14.67
CA LEU A 580 -30.98 -28.83 -15.66
C LEU A 580 -30.04 -29.98 -15.30
N VAL A 581 -29.88 -30.94 -16.21
CA VAL A 581 -29.00 -32.10 -16.05
C VAL A 581 -27.79 -31.89 -16.95
N GLN A 582 -26.60 -31.99 -16.37
CA GLN A 582 -25.35 -31.79 -17.07
C GLN A 582 -24.39 -32.93 -16.76
N ASP A 583 -23.55 -33.28 -17.72
CA ASP A 583 -22.43 -34.17 -17.47
C ASP A 583 -21.50 -33.55 -16.41
N LEU A 584 -21.18 -34.29 -15.35
CA LEU A 584 -20.45 -33.74 -14.21
C LEU A 584 -19.03 -33.30 -14.60
N ALA A 585 -18.39 -33.97 -15.57
CA ALA A 585 -17.01 -33.70 -15.96
C ALA A 585 -16.89 -32.60 -17.03
N THR A 586 -17.85 -32.51 -17.95
CA THR A 586 -17.80 -31.67 -19.15
C THR A 586 -18.79 -30.52 -19.14
N GLY A 587 -19.85 -30.58 -18.32
CA GLY A 587 -20.88 -29.55 -18.24
C GLY A 587 -21.88 -29.58 -19.40
N SER A 588 -21.74 -30.53 -20.33
CA SER A 588 -22.64 -30.71 -21.47
C SER A 588 -24.05 -31.00 -20.97
N VAL A 589 -25.05 -30.29 -21.49
CA VAL A 589 -26.46 -30.53 -21.15
C VAL A 589 -26.85 -31.92 -21.64
N ILE A 590 -27.44 -32.71 -20.75
CA ILE A 590 -27.96 -34.06 -21.04
C ILE A 590 -29.47 -33.98 -21.03
N ASP A 591 -30.10 -34.39 -22.13
CA ASP A 591 -31.54 -34.62 -22.16
C ASP A 591 -31.84 -35.97 -21.48
N ALA A 592 -32.16 -35.90 -20.19
CA ALA A 592 -32.49 -37.06 -19.37
C ALA A 592 -33.73 -36.77 -18.53
N ASP A 593 -34.56 -37.79 -18.36
CA ASP A 593 -35.69 -37.74 -17.43
C ASP A 593 -35.16 -37.61 -15.99
N PRO A 594 -35.50 -36.52 -15.25
CA PRO A 594 -35.05 -36.32 -13.88
C PRO A 594 -35.40 -37.49 -12.93
N THR A 595 -36.44 -38.27 -13.25
CA THR A 595 -36.85 -39.44 -12.44
C THR A 595 -35.88 -40.62 -12.54
N GLN A 596 -35.01 -40.64 -13.56
CA GLN A 596 -34.03 -41.70 -13.78
C GLN A 596 -32.69 -41.44 -13.08
N ILE A 597 -32.53 -40.25 -12.49
CA ILE A 597 -31.29 -39.85 -11.82
C ILE A 597 -31.26 -40.41 -10.39
N VAL A 598 -30.25 -41.23 -10.11
CA VAL A 598 -30.05 -41.82 -8.78
C VAL A 598 -29.01 -41.00 -8.02
N ARG A 599 -29.34 -40.54 -6.82
CA ARG A 599 -28.35 -39.87 -5.94
C ARG A 599 -27.37 -40.89 -5.38
N PHE A 600 -26.11 -40.48 -5.22
CA PHE A 600 -25.14 -41.25 -4.44
C PHE A 600 -25.63 -41.43 -3.01
N SER A 601 -25.55 -42.65 -2.48
CA SER A 601 -25.95 -42.94 -1.10
C SER A 601 -25.01 -42.28 -0.09
N ASP A 602 -25.48 -42.09 1.15
CA ASP A 602 -24.65 -41.54 2.22
C ASP A 602 -23.42 -42.41 2.50
N ASP A 603 -23.53 -43.73 2.35
CA ASP A 603 -22.41 -44.67 2.47
C ASP A 603 -21.40 -44.50 1.33
N GLU A 604 -21.86 -44.39 0.08
CA GLU A 604 -20.98 -44.11 -1.07
C GLU A 604 -20.25 -42.76 -0.89
N ARG A 605 -20.96 -41.73 -0.43
CA ARG A 605 -20.37 -40.42 -0.09
C ARG A 605 -19.40 -40.52 1.09
N ALA A 606 -19.70 -41.37 2.06
CA ALA A 606 -18.87 -41.56 3.24
C ALA A 606 -17.56 -42.30 2.96
N THR A 607 -17.55 -43.16 1.92
CA THR A 607 -16.33 -43.82 1.43
C THR A 607 -15.40 -42.89 0.66
N GLY A 608 -15.88 -41.71 0.21
CA GLY A 608 -15.06 -40.73 -0.48
C GLY A 608 -13.96 -40.13 0.41
N PRO A 609 -12.78 -39.80 -0.15
CA PRO A 609 -11.64 -39.31 0.63
C PRO A 609 -11.82 -37.88 1.17
N LEU A 610 -12.86 -37.17 0.71
CA LEU A 610 -13.12 -35.77 1.01
C LEU A 610 -14.47 -35.59 1.71
N GLY A 611 -14.55 -34.55 2.54
CA GLY A 611 -15.78 -34.02 3.13
C GLY A 611 -15.84 -32.52 2.92
N PHE A 612 -17.02 -31.92 3.07
CA PHE A 612 -17.17 -30.47 2.98
C PHE A 612 -18.18 -29.90 3.97
N SER A 613 -18.01 -28.62 4.30
CA SER A 613 -18.94 -27.81 5.08
C SER A 613 -19.16 -26.51 4.34
N ARG A 614 -20.37 -25.97 4.46
CA ARG A 614 -20.78 -24.75 3.79
C ARG A 614 -21.15 -23.69 4.82
N GLY A 615 -20.51 -22.53 4.74
CA GLY A 615 -21.01 -21.28 5.29
C GLY A 615 -21.80 -20.50 4.23
N ALA A 616 -22.24 -19.28 4.57
CA ALA A 616 -22.96 -18.45 3.61
C ALA A 616 -22.11 -18.15 2.37
N ASP A 617 -20.86 -17.74 2.56
CA ASP A 617 -19.93 -17.24 1.54
C ASP A 617 -18.64 -18.06 1.41
N TYR A 618 -18.56 -19.20 2.09
CA TYR A 618 -17.43 -20.13 1.98
C TYR A 618 -17.86 -21.60 1.92
N VAL A 619 -17.04 -22.42 1.27
CA VAL A 619 -17.09 -23.88 1.32
C VAL A 619 -15.72 -24.40 1.73
N ARG A 620 -15.64 -25.08 2.88
CA ARG A 620 -14.41 -25.73 3.34
C ARG A 620 -14.45 -27.19 2.93
N VAL A 621 -13.39 -27.67 2.29
CA VAL A 621 -13.20 -29.07 1.93
C VAL A 621 -12.05 -29.63 2.77
N TRP A 622 -12.27 -30.78 3.40
CA TRP A 622 -11.26 -31.47 4.20
C TRP A 622 -11.03 -32.88 3.69
N ARG A 623 -9.88 -33.44 4.04
CA ARG A 623 -9.57 -34.85 3.87
C ARG A 623 -10.08 -35.60 5.08
N ARG A 624 -10.79 -36.71 4.86
CA ARG A 624 -11.18 -37.62 5.93
C ARG A 624 -9.95 -38.41 6.36
N GLY A 625 -9.59 -38.34 7.66
CA GLY A 625 -8.50 -39.13 8.23
C GLY A 625 -8.93 -40.56 8.54
N GLU A 626 -7.96 -41.43 8.83
CA GLU A 626 -8.22 -42.83 9.23
C GLU A 626 -8.95 -42.92 10.59
N GLN A 627 -8.84 -41.87 11.41
CA GLN A 627 -9.55 -41.73 12.69
C GLN A 627 -10.42 -40.46 12.73
N LYS A 628 -11.58 -40.58 13.38
CA LYS A 628 -12.53 -39.47 13.57
C LYS A 628 -11.86 -38.38 14.43
N GLY A 629 -11.57 -37.22 13.84
CA GLY A 629 -10.85 -36.10 14.47
C GLY A 629 -9.53 -35.71 13.78
N ASP A 630 -9.02 -36.53 12.84
CA ASP A 630 -7.82 -36.25 12.04
C ASP A 630 -8.16 -35.54 10.70
N GLU A 631 -9.16 -34.65 10.73
CA GLU A 631 -9.63 -33.95 9.54
C GLU A 631 -8.71 -32.77 9.21
N LYS A 632 -8.01 -32.85 8.08
CA LYS A 632 -7.15 -31.76 7.59
C LYS A 632 -7.87 -30.98 6.49
N ILE A 633 -8.05 -29.68 6.69
CA ILE A 633 -8.59 -28.78 5.65
C ILE A 633 -7.66 -28.85 4.44
N VAL A 634 -8.21 -29.25 3.30
CA VAL A 634 -7.52 -29.32 2.01
C VAL A 634 -7.56 -27.96 1.36
N THR A 635 -8.73 -27.32 1.38
CA THR A 635 -8.92 -26.00 0.79
C THR A 635 -10.21 -25.32 1.29
N ALA A 636 -10.32 -24.02 1.06
CA ALA A 636 -11.53 -23.24 1.26
C ALA A 636 -11.83 -22.43 -0.01
N LEU A 637 -12.98 -22.70 -0.62
CA LEU A 637 -13.53 -21.86 -1.68
C LEU A 637 -14.28 -20.70 -1.02
N ILE A 638 -13.95 -19.47 -1.42
CA ILE A 638 -14.60 -18.25 -0.92
C ILE A 638 -15.30 -17.59 -2.10
N SER A 639 -16.51 -17.08 -1.87
CA SER A 639 -17.32 -16.42 -2.88
C SER A 639 -17.62 -14.97 -2.51
N ALA A 640 -17.81 -14.13 -3.53
CA ALA A 640 -18.29 -12.76 -3.33
C ALA A 640 -19.80 -12.72 -3.04
N THR A 641 -20.55 -13.73 -3.51
CA THR A 641 -22.00 -13.90 -3.26
C THR A 641 -22.27 -15.19 -2.49
N PRO A 642 -23.38 -15.25 -1.72
CA PRO A 642 -23.71 -16.46 -0.99
C PRO A 642 -23.90 -17.67 -1.89
N PHE A 643 -23.51 -18.85 -1.40
CA PHE A 643 -23.79 -20.13 -2.06
C PHE A 643 -25.27 -20.48 -1.91
N THR A 644 -25.95 -20.77 -3.02
CA THR A 644 -27.34 -21.25 -3.01
C THR A 644 -27.40 -22.78 -2.92
N GLY A 645 -26.42 -23.48 -3.47
CA GLY A 645 -26.31 -24.93 -3.35
C GLY A 645 -24.87 -25.43 -3.47
N THR A 646 -24.58 -26.57 -2.84
CA THR A 646 -23.27 -27.23 -2.92
C THR A 646 -23.44 -28.74 -2.77
N ASP A 647 -22.71 -29.53 -3.56
CA ASP A 647 -22.62 -30.97 -3.38
C ASP A 647 -21.23 -31.48 -3.80
N LEU A 648 -20.80 -32.63 -3.31
CA LEU A 648 -19.47 -33.20 -3.56
C LEU A 648 -19.59 -34.63 -4.06
N SER A 649 -19.01 -34.93 -5.21
CA SER A 649 -18.94 -36.29 -5.74
C SER A 649 -17.92 -37.14 -4.97
N PRO A 650 -18.08 -38.49 -4.94
CA PRO A 650 -17.07 -39.38 -4.36
C PRO A 650 -15.68 -39.25 -5.02
N ASP A 651 -15.64 -38.86 -6.30
CA ASP A 651 -14.40 -38.63 -7.07
C ASP A 651 -13.77 -37.25 -6.78
N GLY A 652 -14.34 -36.48 -5.87
CA GLY A 652 -13.81 -35.19 -5.43
C GLY A 652 -14.15 -34.01 -6.34
N ILE A 653 -15.22 -34.11 -7.14
CA ILE A 653 -15.76 -32.98 -7.91
C ILE A 653 -16.76 -32.23 -7.03
N LEU A 654 -16.42 -31.00 -6.67
CA LEU A 654 -17.27 -30.08 -5.92
C LEU A 654 -18.16 -29.31 -6.91
N LEU A 655 -19.47 -29.52 -6.80
CA LEU A 655 -20.49 -28.77 -7.52
C LEU A 655 -20.99 -27.63 -6.64
N VAL A 656 -20.93 -26.39 -7.13
CA VAL A 656 -21.43 -25.22 -6.38
C VAL A 656 -22.32 -24.34 -7.25
N ALA A 657 -23.31 -23.73 -6.61
CA ALA A 657 -24.17 -22.72 -7.20
C ALA A 657 -24.12 -21.42 -6.41
N THR A 658 -24.05 -20.32 -7.15
CA THR A 658 -24.09 -18.93 -6.67
C THR A 658 -25.04 -18.15 -7.57
N GLU A 659 -25.31 -16.89 -7.24
CA GLU A 659 -26.12 -16.01 -8.11
C GLU A 659 -25.53 -15.87 -9.54
N SER A 660 -24.22 -16.08 -9.69
CA SER A 660 -23.52 -16.06 -10.98
C SER A 660 -23.72 -17.33 -11.82
N GLY A 661 -24.24 -18.42 -11.26
CA GLY A 661 -24.45 -19.67 -11.98
C GLY A 661 -23.96 -20.92 -11.25
N VAL A 662 -23.82 -22.01 -12.01
CA VAL A 662 -23.39 -23.33 -11.53
C VAL A 662 -22.02 -23.65 -12.08
N LYS A 663 -21.15 -24.20 -11.24
CA LYS A 663 -19.79 -24.61 -11.63
C LYS A 663 -19.36 -25.90 -10.94
N ALA A 664 -18.54 -26.67 -11.64
CA ALA A 664 -17.92 -27.89 -11.11
C ALA A 664 -16.40 -27.70 -10.97
N LEU A 665 -15.86 -28.04 -9.81
CA LEU A 665 -14.46 -27.88 -9.43
C LEU A 665 -13.88 -29.24 -9.05
N GLN A 666 -12.87 -29.72 -9.77
CA GLN A 666 -12.11 -30.89 -9.35
C GLN A 666 -11.18 -30.50 -8.20
N ILE A 667 -11.45 -30.98 -6.99
CA ILE A 667 -10.59 -30.71 -5.83
C ILE A 667 -9.30 -31.53 -5.96
N ARG A 668 -8.17 -30.86 -5.72
CA ARG A 668 -6.85 -31.49 -5.70
C ARG A 668 -6.32 -31.51 -4.26
N PRO A 669 -6.05 -32.69 -3.71
CA PRO A 669 -5.39 -32.78 -2.42
C PRO A 669 -3.98 -32.19 -2.56
N ALA A 670 -3.62 -31.19 -1.73
CA ALA A 670 -2.26 -30.65 -1.71
C ALA A 670 -1.24 -31.79 -1.57
N GLN A 671 -0.25 -31.85 -2.47
CA GLN A 671 0.85 -32.79 -2.32
C GLN A 671 1.65 -32.41 -1.07
N PRO A 672 2.10 -33.37 -0.25
CA PRO A 672 2.99 -33.06 0.86
C PRO A 672 4.29 -32.50 0.29
N CYS A 673 4.51 -31.20 0.47
CA CYS A 673 5.79 -30.56 0.20
C CYS A 673 6.85 -31.28 1.04
N ALA A 674 7.86 -31.87 0.39
CA ALA A 674 9.00 -32.49 1.05
C ALA A 674 9.78 -31.40 1.78
N THR A 675 9.35 -31.13 3.02
CA THR A 675 9.99 -30.17 3.89
C THR A 675 11.14 -30.93 4.54
N THR A 676 12.37 -30.55 4.22
CA THR A 676 13.57 -30.97 4.95
C THR A 676 13.33 -30.73 6.43
N ALA A 677 13.28 -31.83 7.20
CA ALA A 677 13.00 -31.83 8.61
C ALA A 677 14.01 -30.97 9.38
N ARG A 678 13.60 -29.79 9.84
CA ARG A 678 14.16 -29.19 11.05
C ARG A 678 13.19 -29.45 12.19
N ARG A 679 13.62 -30.30 13.12
CA ARG A 679 12.90 -30.68 14.34
C ARG A 679 12.43 -29.42 15.09
N SER A 680 11.12 -29.25 15.20
CA SER A 680 10.47 -28.33 16.11
C SER A 680 9.80 -29.16 17.22
N GLY A 681 10.02 -28.78 18.48
CA GLY A 681 9.41 -29.40 19.67
C GLY A 681 7.89 -29.17 19.76
N PRO A 682 7.22 -29.74 20.77
CA PRO A 682 5.76 -29.84 20.80
C PRO A 682 5.09 -28.49 21.02
N ALA A 683 4.02 -28.24 20.28
CA ALA A 683 3.13 -27.10 20.45
C ALA A 683 2.33 -27.20 21.77
N PRO A 684 2.02 -26.08 22.45
CA PRO A 684 1.26 -26.08 23.69
C PRO A 684 -0.25 -26.20 23.46
N GLN A 685 -0.92 -26.92 24.37
CA GLN A 685 -2.37 -27.08 24.43
C GLN A 685 -3.07 -25.78 24.87
N ALA A 686 -4.26 -25.55 24.33
CA ALA A 686 -5.18 -24.49 24.71
C ALA A 686 -5.70 -24.69 26.15
N ALA A 687 -5.66 -23.64 26.96
CA ALA A 687 -6.33 -23.56 28.26
C ALA A 687 -7.38 -22.43 28.24
N GLU A 688 -8.53 -22.71 28.83
CA GLU A 688 -9.69 -21.82 29.05
C GLU A 688 -9.34 -20.58 29.91
N PRO A 689 -10.17 -19.51 29.87
CA PRO A 689 -9.79 -18.20 30.41
C PRO A 689 -10.14 -18.04 31.89
N GLU A 690 -9.17 -17.57 32.69
CA GLU A 690 -9.41 -16.94 34.01
C GLU A 690 -8.79 -15.52 34.04
N PRO A 691 -9.26 -14.62 34.92
CA PRO A 691 -9.34 -13.19 34.65
C PRO A 691 -8.02 -12.42 34.82
N ALA A 692 -7.97 -11.31 34.10
CA ALA A 692 -6.84 -10.40 33.93
C ALA A 692 -6.18 -9.96 35.25
N ARG A 693 -4.86 -10.15 35.31
CA ARG A 693 -3.92 -9.39 36.14
C ARG A 693 -3.03 -8.56 35.22
N ALA A 694 -2.95 -7.26 35.49
CA ALA A 694 -2.19 -6.28 34.72
C ALA A 694 -0.69 -6.63 34.66
N PRO A 695 -0.01 -6.46 33.51
CA PRO A 695 1.43 -6.63 33.44
C PRO A 695 2.17 -5.31 33.75
N GLU A 696 3.18 -5.43 34.61
CA GLU A 696 4.27 -4.47 34.78
C GLU A 696 5.16 -4.41 33.51
N PRO A 697 5.85 -3.29 33.25
CA PRO A 697 6.63 -3.09 32.03
C PRO A 697 8.04 -3.69 32.14
N GLU A 698 8.47 -4.41 31.11
CA GLU A 698 9.87 -4.80 30.86
C GLU A 698 10.38 -4.19 29.54
N PRO A 699 11.70 -4.10 29.35
CA PRO A 699 12.35 -2.82 29.08
C PRO A 699 12.67 -2.52 27.62
N GLU A 700 12.81 -1.21 27.42
CA GLU A 700 13.14 -0.42 26.25
C GLU A 700 14.46 -0.85 25.55
N ALA A 701 14.36 -1.18 24.25
CA ALA A 701 15.52 -1.37 23.37
C ALA A 701 15.93 0.00 22.77
N ALA A 702 17.20 0.33 22.97
CA ALA A 702 17.79 1.66 22.85
C ALA A 702 17.87 2.22 21.43
N LEU A 703 17.58 3.53 21.32
CA LEU A 703 17.93 4.41 20.22
C LEU A 703 18.77 5.59 20.75
N ALA A 704 19.66 6.10 19.90
CA ALA A 704 20.52 7.29 19.99
C ALA A 704 21.99 7.10 20.47
N PRO A 705 22.98 7.54 19.67
CA PRO A 705 24.36 7.70 20.14
C PRO A 705 24.49 8.98 20.97
N GLN A 706 25.05 8.84 22.17
CA GLN A 706 25.35 9.96 23.07
C GLN A 706 26.61 10.72 22.60
N ALA A 707 26.53 12.05 22.60
CA ALA A 707 27.69 12.92 22.52
C ALA A 707 28.54 12.84 23.81
N PRO A 708 29.89 12.81 23.75
CA PRO A 708 30.71 12.72 24.96
C PRO A 708 30.98 14.09 25.58
N GLY A 709 30.77 14.18 26.90
CA GLY A 709 31.30 15.25 27.77
C GLY A 709 32.63 14.83 28.44
N PRO A 710 33.36 15.79 29.04
CA PRO A 710 34.83 15.78 29.09
C PRO A 710 35.47 15.16 30.35
N ASP A 711 36.75 14.81 30.18
CA ASP A 711 37.82 14.60 31.17
C ASP A 711 37.74 13.46 32.21
N ALA A 712 38.67 12.50 32.06
CA ALA A 712 39.67 12.18 33.09
C ALA A 712 40.81 11.31 32.50
N LEU A 713 42.03 11.87 32.47
CA LEU A 713 43.29 11.09 32.49
C LEU A 713 43.27 10.06 33.65
N PRO A 714 43.90 8.89 33.50
CA PRO A 714 45.26 8.76 34.06
C PRO A 714 46.23 7.85 33.27
N THR A 715 47.47 8.30 33.26
CA THR A 715 48.72 7.57 33.56
C THR A 715 48.74 6.04 33.36
N ALA A 716 49.43 5.59 32.30
CA ALA A 716 50.64 4.75 32.33
C ALA A 716 51.09 4.43 30.89
#